data_AF-A0A9W8RNB9-F1
#
_entry.id   AF-A0A9W8RNB9-F1
#
_cell.length_a   1.000
_cell.length_b   1.000
_cell.length_c   1.000
_cell.angle_alpha   90.00
_cell.angle_beta   90.00
_cell.angle_gamma   90.00
#
_symmetry.space_group_name_H-M   'P 1'
#
loop_
_entity.id
_entity.type
_entity.pdbx_description
1 polymer ?
#
loop_
_entity_poly.entity_id
_entity_poly.type
_entity_poly.pdbx_seq_one_letter_code
_entity_poly.pdbx_strand_id
1 'polypeptide(L)'
;MISHFSLPAFRHDNEVNHFDGGVHSQEFYGHANSRVPIVTALTHTSQALDTWFKVECIKRDGMVLLNGSDLDIASVIAVAKYNCDAHVAKTDGLVRSMDSSVKMLEDRLAKGCCVYGVNTGFGGSADTRTTDLVALQSALLQLTQAGILTGEDIASASDNTTTHSMPTTWVRASMLIRCNNALRGHSGIRLKLVEAILVFLRRGMTPIVPLRGSISASGDLMPLSYIAGMLEGNPNVHVRVSGGRTCHVVTADKAIQMVGLEPFVLGPNEGLGLINGTAVSTAVGCLVVHESNKLALLAQGLVAMSCEALLGKTESYHPFIAAVCPHPGKIECAANILNFLQGSSLVEASEGTDRFKLGLFQDRYALRGTPQWLGPQLEDLSSILSQLSIELNSTSDNPVIDVGSGGIYSGANFISSSVPNGMEKNRLLLQMIGKLLFGLTSEMINPGLNGGLPPNLAADDPSLSFTMKGIDISMAAYMSELGYLANPVTSHVQSAETHNQSINSLALVSGRYTTQAADIVAHMCAAHLFVACQALDLRVLHITFLRALKLSLGKITAPFESGIGSHARENFRDELMLALTTFWNNSASYDLDDRCKALAKAPLPVLLDHFGKHMLPMEPDAVEKFQHHLQELAHCTFTDIRRDFFHKPTTKSFLGHASQKLYSFVREELGVPFHQGLIEHPTWRPDATLDGRQKRTIGSWISIIYKSIIEDKIWRPLSQAVMEG
;
A
#
# COMPACT_ATOMS: atom_id res chain seq x y z
N MET A 1 30.89 9.27 19.53
CA MET A 1 32.05 9.26 18.62
C MET A 1 31.50 9.15 17.21
N ILE A 2 31.58 10.27 16.49
CA ILE A 2 30.93 10.53 15.20
C ILE A 2 31.86 10.02 14.10
N SER A 3 31.35 9.27 13.12
CA SER A 3 32.05 9.00 11.87
C SER A 3 31.20 9.49 10.70
N HIS A 4 31.69 10.56 10.07
CA HIS A 4 31.20 11.15 8.84
C HIS A 4 31.38 10.18 7.66
N PHE A 5 30.33 10.01 6.84
CA PHE A 5 30.47 9.52 5.47
C PHE A 5 30.16 10.67 4.51
N SER A 6 31.18 11.07 3.75
CA SER A 6 31.10 12.05 2.67
C SER A 6 30.88 11.34 1.34
N LEU A 7 29.91 11.80 0.55
CA LEU A 7 29.69 11.39 -0.84
C LEU A 7 30.70 12.08 -1.78
N PRO A 8 31.26 11.41 -2.81
CA PRO A 8 32.12 12.06 -3.78
C PRO A 8 31.32 12.67 -4.95
N ALA A 9 31.73 13.88 -5.34
CA ALA A 9 31.24 14.61 -6.49
C ALA A 9 31.86 14.10 -7.81
N PHE A 10 31.04 13.86 -8.83
CA PHE A 10 31.49 13.59 -10.19
C PHE A 10 31.76 14.90 -10.94
N ARG A 11 33.01 15.10 -11.39
CA ARG A 11 33.40 16.09 -12.39
C ARG A 11 33.36 15.46 -13.78
N HIS A 12 32.72 16.13 -14.72
CA HIS A 12 32.81 15.86 -16.16
C HIS A 12 33.96 16.67 -16.76
N ASP A 13 34.95 15.99 -17.34
CA ASP A 13 35.87 16.59 -18.29
C ASP A 13 35.76 15.84 -19.63
N ASN A 14 35.40 16.58 -20.68
CA ASN A 14 35.41 16.13 -22.07
C ASN A 14 36.71 16.63 -22.71
N GLU A 15 37.56 15.73 -23.18
CA GLU A 15 38.56 16.06 -24.19
C GLU A 15 38.51 15.06 -25.34
N VAL A 16 38.39 15.63 -26.54
CA VAL A 16 38.39 14.97 -27.85
C VAL A 16 39.85 14.91 -28.31
N ASN A 17 40.30 13.76 -28.83
CA ASN A 17 41.40 13.71 -29.79
C ASN A 17 41.26 12.52 -30.75
N HIS A 18 41.74 12.75 -31.97
CA HIS A 18 41.42 12.10 -33.23
C HIS A 18 42.63 11.30 -33.77
N PHE A 19 42.35 10.33 -34.68
CA PHE A 19 43.25 9.65 -35.66
C PHE A 19 44.32 8.68 -35.09
N ASP A 20 44.69 7.53 -35.69
CA ASP A 20 44.49 6.91 -37.00
C ASP A 20 44.96 5.42 -36.97
N GLY A 21 44.61 4.62 -37.99
CA GLY A 21 45.45 3.47 -38.44
C GLY A 21 44.86 2.06 -38.39
N GLY A 22 44.55 1.49 -39.58
CA GLY A 22 43.88 0.19 -39.76
C GLY A 22 44.72 -1.09 -39.52
N VAL A 23 44.08 -2.27 -39.57
CA VAL A 23 44.17 -3.29 -40.65
C VAL A 23 43.33 -4.54 -40.29
N HIS A 24 42.60 -5.03 -41.29
CA HIS A 24 41.83 -6.28 -41.48
C HIS A 24 41.95 -7.47 -40.49
N SER A 25 40.80 -8.01 -40.07
CA SER A 25 40.32 -9.37 -40.45
C SER A 25 38.89 -9.64 -39.95
N GLN A 26 38.10 -10.34 -40.77
CA GLN A 26 36.68 -10.67 -40.60
C GLN A 26 36.39 -11.53 -39.36
N GLU A 27 35.32 -11.23 -38.62
CA GLU A 27 34.47 -12.24 -37.99
C GLU A 27 33.09 -11.65 -37.63
N PHE A 28 32.03 -12.37 -38.02
CA PHE A 28 30.62 -12.03 -37.85
C PHE A 28 30.20 -12.15 -36.38
N TYR A 29 29.94 -11.03 -35.70
CA TYR A 29 28.99 -10.95 -34.58
C TYR A 29 28.32 -9.58 -34.57
N GLY A 30 27.02 -9.55 -34.89
CA GLY A 30 26.19 -8.35 -34.80
C GLY A 30 25.97 -7.96 -33.34
N HIS A 31 26.78 -7.05 -32.81
CA HIS A 31 26.48 -6.34 -31.58
C HIS A 31 25.34 -5.33 -31.85
N ALA A 32 24.13 -5.68 -31.41
CA ALA A 32 23.05 -4.71 -31.22
C ALA A 32 23.40 -3.79 -30.04
N ASN A 33 24.23 -2.79 -30.30
CA ASN A 33 24.52 -1.69 -29.39
C ASN A 33 23.50 -0.58 -29.67
N SER A 34 22.28 -0.70 -29.14
CA SER A 34 21.34 0.41 -29.06
C SER A 34 21.23 0.87 -27.60
N ARG A 35 22.25 1.61 -27.14
CA ARG A 35 22.12 2.47 -25.95
C ARG A 35 21.18 3.62 -26.31
N VAL A 36 19.88 3.38 -26.17
CA VAL A 36 18.92 4.47 -25.98
C VAL A 36 19.27 5.08 -24.62
N PRO A 37 19.54 6.39 -24.52
CA PRO A 37 19.69 7.04 -23.23
C PRO A 37 18.31 7.06 -22.59
N ILE A 38 17.99 6.04 -21.80
CA ILE A 38 16.89 6.12 -20.86
C ILE A 38 17.35 7.18 -19.85
N VAL A 39 16.80 8.39 -19.97
CA VAL A 39 16.69 9.29 -18.82
C VAL A 39 15.94 8.45 -17.79
N THR A 40 16.66 7.86 -16.83
CA THR A 40 16.06 6.96 -15.84
C THR A 40 15.17 7.80 -14.95
N ALA A 41 13.90 7.91 -15.34
CA ALA A 41 12.85 8.36 -14.46
C ALA A 41 12.98 7.58 -13.15
N LEU A 42 12.84 8.27 -12.02
CA LEU A 42 12.89 7.65 -10.70
C LEU A 42 11.89 6.48 -10.66
N THR A 43 12.34 5.32 -10.19
CA THR A 43 11.45 4.16 -10.00
C THR A 43 10.36 4.50 -8.98
N HIS A 44 9.20 3.87 -9.08
CA HIS A 44 8.12 4.04 -8.10
C HIS A 44 8.65 3.74 -6.67
N THR A 45 9.44 2.69 -6.54
CA THR A 45 10.07 2.25 -5.29
C THR A 45 10.91 3.35 -4.68
N SER A 46 11.77 4.01 -5.49
CA SER A 46 12.59 5.12 -5.00
C SER A 46 11.76 6.31 -4.54
N GLN A 47 10.68 6.65 -5.26
CA GLN A 47 9.78 7.76 -4.90
C GLN A 47 9.00 7.47 -3.61
N ALA A 48 8.52 6.23 -3.44
CA ALA A 48 7.80 5.79 -2.25
C ALA A 48 8.71 5.81 -1.01
N LEU A 49 9.96 5.33 -1.15
CA LEU A 49 10.97 5.37 -0.10
C LEU A 49 11.37 6.80 0.25
N ASP A 50 11.64 7.66 -0.73
CA ASP A 50 11.97 9.08 -0.50
C ASP A 50 10.86 9.80 0.27
N THR A 51 9.60 9.59 -0.14
CA THR A 51 8.43 10.14 0.56
C THR A 51 8.41 9.70 2.02
N TRP A 52 8.63 8.40 2.28
CA TRP A 52 8.64 7.89 3.65
C TRP A 52 9.81 8.44 4.47
N PHE A 53 11.04 8.43 3.93
CA PHE A 53 12.21 8.95 4.64
C PHE A 53 12.01 10.42 5.03
N LYS A 54 11.45 11.21 4.11
CA LYS A 54 11.11 12.60 4.40
C LYS A 54 10.08 12.72 5.50
N VAL A 55 9.02 11.90 5.51
CA VAL A 55 8.04 11.87 6.60
C VAL A 55 8.71 11.56 7.94
N GLU A 56 9.57 10.54 8.01
CA GLU A 56 10.29 10.21 9.26
C GLU A 56 11.27 11.31 9.69
N CYS A 57 11.96 11.95 8.74
CA CYS A 57 12.84 13.08 9.03
C CYS A 57 12.05 14.25 9.62
N ILE A 58 10.89 14.57 9.05
CA ILE A 58 10.02 15.65 9.54
C ILE A 58 9.49 15.30 10.94
N LYS A 59 9.02 14.07 11.15
CA LYS A 59 8.54 13.60 12.47
C LYS A 59 9.57 13.73 13.58
N ARG A 60 10.86 13.52 13.29
CA ARG A 60 11.92 13.51 14.30
C ARG A 60 12.29 14.92 14.74
N ASP A 61 12.67 15.78 13.79
CA ASP A 61 13.29 17.09 14.07
C ASP A 61 12.88 18.19 13.08
N GLY A 62 11.95 17.91 12.16
CA GLY A 62 11.67 18.81 11.05
C GLY A 62 10.45 19.70 11.28
N MET A 63 10.55 20.92 10.78
CA MET A 63 9.41 21.81 10.56
C MET A 63 9.13 21.89 9.06
N VAL A 64 7.86 22.02 8.69
CA VAL A 64 7.46 22.27 7.30
C VAL A 64 7.45 23.77 7.04
N LEU A 65 8.25 24.23 6.07
CA LEU A 65 8.26 25.63 5.65
C LEU A 65 7.48 25.79 4.35
N LEU A 66 6.46 26.65 4.37
CA LEU A 66 5.67 26.97 3.20
C LEU A 66 6.17 28.24 2.53
N ASN A 67 6.42 28.17 1.23
CA ASN A 67 6.82 29.30 0.39
C ASN A 67 5.94 29.47 -0.86
N GLY A 68 4.92 28.63 -1.02
CA GLY A 68 3.99 28.61 -2.14
C GLY A 68 4.42 27.80 -3.36
N SER A 69 5.62 27.21 -3.37
CA SER A 69 6.16 26.54 -4.56
C SER A 69 6.84 25.19 -4.33
N ASP A 70 7.24 24.87 -3.09
CA ASP A 70 8.03 23.66 -2.79
C ASP A 70 7.35 22.71 -1.78
N LEU A 71 6.01 22.75 -1.68
CA LEU A 71 5.28 21.80 -0.83
C LEU A 71 5.28 20.42 -1.47
N ASP A 72 5.79 19.42 -0.75
CA ASP A 72 5.78 18.03 -1.18
C ASP A 72 4.74 17.17 -0.42
N ILE A 73 4.45 15.99 -0.96
CA ILE A 73 3.49 15.05 -0.39
C ILE A 73 3.92 14.62 1.01
N ALA A 74 5.22 14.39 1.25
CA ALA A 74 5.74 14.00 2.55
C ALA A 74 5.40 15.01 3.65
N SER A 75 5.54 16.31 3.36
CA SER A 75 5.16 17.39 4.26
C SER A 75 3.66 17.42 4.55
N VAL A 76 2.83 17.15 3.53
CA VAL A 76 1.38 17.01 3.71
C VAL A 76 1.06 15.87 4.67
N ILE A 77 1.65 14.68 4.46
CA ILE A 77 1.44 13.51 5.35
C ILE A 77 1.89 13.82 6.77
N ALA A 78 3.07 14.43 6.95
CA ALA A 78 3.65 14.75 8.25
C ALA A 78 2.73 15.68 9.07
N VAL A 79 2.24 16.76 8.47
CA VAL A 79 1.34 17.70 9.16
C VAL A 79 -0.03 17.08 9.42
N ALA A 80 -0.57 16.36 8.44
CA ALA A 80 -1.93 15.83 8.48
C ALA A 80 -2.08 14.64 9.44
N LYS A 81 -1.20 13.63 9.34
CA LYS A 81 -1.27 12.36 10.09
C LYS A 81 -0.51 12.42 11.41
N TYR A 82 0.59 13.17 11.46
CA TYR A 82 1.54 13.15 12.59
C TYR A 82 1.62 14.46 13.38
N ASN A 83 0.74 15.43 13.09
CA ASN A 83 0.68 16.71 13.78
C ASN A 83 2.01 17.49 13.80
N CYS A 84 2.85 17.32 12.76
CA CYS A 84 4.08 18.10 12.62
C CYS A 84 3.76 19.58 12.38
N ASP A 85 4.66 20.46 12.84
CA ASP A 85 4.47 21.90 12.75
C ASP A 85 4.77 22.45 11.34
N ALA A 86 3.97 23.43 10.93
CA ALA A 86 4.14 24.15 9.67
C ALA A 86 4.19 25.67 9.89
N HIS A 87 5.06 26.34 9.14
CA HIS A 87 5.30 27.78 9.22
C HIS A 87 5.46 28.40 7.82
N VAL A 88 5.21 29.69 7.70
CA VAL A 88 5.56 30.45 6.49
C VAL A 88 7.07 30.65 6.46
N ALA A 89 7.69 30.44 5.29
CA ALA A 89 9.07 30.84 5.02
C ALA A 89 9.15 32.37 5.01
N LYS A 90 9.66 32.97 6.10
CA LYS A 90 9.73 34.42 6.28
C LYS A 90 10.83 35.08 5.44
N THR A 91 10.64 35.09 4.12
CA THR A 91 11.49 35.84 3.20
C THR A 91 10.84 37.16 2.83
N ASP A 92 11.62 38.25 2.75
CA ASP A 92 11.05 39.57 2.42
C ASP A 92 10.37 39.58 1.04
N GLY A 93 10.84 38.74 0.11
CA GLY A 93 10.23 38.61 -1.22
C GLY A 93 8.80 38.08 -1.15
N LEU A 94 8.54 37.09 -0.29
CA LEU A 94 7.21 36.49 -0.13
C LEU A 94 6.21 37.47 0.46
N VAL A 95 6.61 38.15 1.55
CA VAL A 95 5.76 39.16 2.21
C VAL A 95 5.42 40.30 1.24
N ARG A 96 6.43 40.83 0.53
CA ARG A 96 6.21 41.86 -0.49
C ARG A 96 5.29 41.40 -1.61
N SER A 97 5.40 40.16 -2.07
CA SER A 97 4.54 39.62 -3.13
C SER A 97 3.07 39.59 -2.69
N MET A 98 2.81 39.05 -1.51
CA MET A 98 1.47 39.02 -0.90
C MET A 98 0.88 40.43 -0.76
N ASP A 99 1.60 41.36 -0.13
CA ASP A 99 1.13 42.73 0.10
C ASP A 99 0.90 43.49 -1.23
N SER A 100 1.77 43.28 -2.22
CA SER A 100 1.62 43.90 -3.53
C SER A 100 0.37 43.41 -4.26
N SER A 101 0.00 42.14 -4.11
CA SER A 101 -1.23 41.59 -4.70
C SER A 101 -2.49 42.22 -4.11
N VAL A 102 -2.53 42.39 -2.78
CA VAL A 102 -3.64 43.05 -2.06
C VAL A 102 -3.74 44.51 -2.48
N LYS A 103 -2.61 45.24 -2.46
CA LYS A 103 -2.57 46.65 -2.86
C LYS A 103 -3.01 46.85 -4.30
N MET A 104 -2.58 45.98 -5.21
CA MET A 104 -2.98 46.07 -6.61
C MET A 104 -4.49 45.85 -6.80
N LEU A 105 -5.10 44.91 -6.06
CA LEU A 105 -6.54 44.73 -6.06
C LEU A 105 -7.26 46.01 -5.60
N GLU A 106 -6.82 46.60 -4.49
CA GLU A 106 -7.36 47.87 -3.98
C GLU A 106 -7.23 49.00 -5.01
N ASP A 107 -6.06 49.17 -5.63
CA ASP A 107 -5.79 50.19 -6.65
C ASP A 107 -6.69 50.01 -7.89
N ARG A 108 -6.99 48.76 -8.28
CA ARG A 108 -7.87 48.45 -9.42
C ARG A 108 -9.33 48.75 -9.09
N LEU A 109 -9.79 48.38 -7.89
CA LEU A 109 -11.13 48.69 -7.41
C LEU A 109 -11.35 50.21 -7.30
N ALA A 110 -10.35 50.95 -6.79
CA ALA A 110 -10.40 52.41 -6.68
C ALA A 110 -10.51 53.11 -8.05
N LYS A 111 -10.00 52.48 -9.12
CA LYS A 111 -10.14 52.95 -10.51
C LYS A 111 -11.48 52.57 -11.15
N GLY A 112 -12.38 51.90 -10.41
CA GLY A 112 -13.68 51.45 -10.91
C GLY A 112 -13.62 50.19 -11.77
N CYS A 113 -12.52 49.42 -11.74
CA CYS A 113 -12.44 48.15 -12.46
C CYS A 113 -13.46 47.14 -11.90
N CYS A 114 -14.16 46.43 -12.79
CA CYS A 114 -14.96 45.27 -12.40
C CYS A 114 -14.03 44.08 -12.14
N VAL A 115 -14.16 43.45 -10.97
CA VAL A 115 -13.38 42.30 -10.54
C VAL A 115 -14.32 41.21 -10.03
N TYR A 116 -14.26 40.04 -10.66
CA TYR A 116 -15.15 38.90 -10.40
C TYR A 116 -15.13 38.50 -8.91
N GLY A 117 -16.32 38.37 -8.31
CA GLY A 117 -16.49 37.93 -6.92
C GLY A 117 -15.95 38.91 -5.87
N VAL A 118 -15.59 40.13 -6.29
CA VAL A 118 -15.12 41.21 -5.41
C VAL A 118 -16.10 42.37 -5.42
N ASN A 119 -16.43 42.91 -6.61
CA ASN A 119 -17.49 43.90 -6.80
C ASN A 119 -18.58 43.43 -7.79
N THR A 120 -18.56 42.13 -8.12
CA THR A 120 -19.60 41.43 -8.89
C THR A 120 -20.17 40.27 -8.08
N GLY A 121 -21.33 39.75 -8.48
CA GLY A 121 -21.80 38.46 -7.96
C GLY A 121 -20.92 37.27 -8.38
N PHE A 122 -21.31 36.08 -7.93
CA PHE A 122 -20.61 34.81 -8.14
C PHE A 122 -21.36 33.92 -9.15
N GLY A 123 -20.62 33.01 -9.80
CA GLY A 123 -21.20 31.96 -10.63
C GLY A 123 -22.09 32.51 -11.76
N GLY A 124 -23.26 31.91 -11.95
CA GLY A 124 -24.26 32.35 -12.94
C GLY A 124 -24.83 33.74 -12.69
N SER A 125 -24.53 34.37 -11.54
CA SER A 125 -24.97 35.73 -11.17
C SER A 125 -23.84 36.78 -11.25
N ALA A 126 -22.77 36.50 -12.02
CA ALA A 126 -21.62 37.40 -12.19
C ALA A 126 -21.92 38.73 -12.92
N ASP A 127 -23.13 38.90 -13.44
CA ASP A 127 -23.64 40.14 -14.04
C ASP A 127 -24.12 41.17 -13.00
N THR A 128 -24.37 40.74 -11.76
CA THR A 128 -24.74 41.63 -10.65
C THR A 128 -23.54 42.43 -10.12
N ARG A 129 -23.79 43.58 -9.46
CA ARG A 129 -22.75 44.49 -8.95
C ARG A 129 -23.07 44.95 -7.52
N THR A 130 -22.03 45.22 -6.74
CA THR A 130 -22.14 45.80 -5.39
C THR A 130 -20.94 46.68 -5.05
N THR A 131 -21.16 47.67 -4.19
CA THR A 131 -20.09 48.47 -3.57
C THR A 131 -19.80 48.03 -2.13
N ASP A 132 -20.63 47.16 -1.55
CA ASP A 132 -20.40 46.56 -0.23
C ASP A 132 -19.55 45.30 -0.37
N LEU A 133 -18.24 45.51 -0.50
CA LEU A 133 -17.27 44.45 -0.81
C LEU A 133 -17.12 43.46 0.36
N VAL A 134 -17.31 43.92 1.60
CA VAL A 134 -17.21 43.10 2.81
C VAL A 134 -18.45 42.23 2.95
N ALA A 135 -19.65 42.81 2.84
CA ALA A 135 -20.88 42.03 2.93
C ALA A 135 -20.98 40.97 1.82
N LEU A 136 -20.41 41.23 0.64
CA LEU A 136 -20.35 40.24 -0.43
C LEU A 136 -19.54 38.99 -0.04
N GLN A 137 -18.43 39.15 0.68
CA GLN A 137 -17.64 38.00 1.15
C GLN A 137 -18.39 37.22 2.24
N SER A 138 -19.10 37.90 3.15
CA SER A 138 -19.95 37.23 4.14
C SER A 138 -21.12 36.50 3.48
N ALA A 139 -21.73 37.06 2.43
CA ALA A 139 -22.79 36.41 1.67
C ALA A 139 -22.29 35.11 0.99
N LEU A 140 -21.05 35.11 0.50
CA LEU A 140 -20.41 33.91 -0.04
C LEU A 140 -20.24 32.82 1.01
N LEU A 141 -19.80 33.15 2.22
CA LEU A 141 -19.66 32.17 3.29
C LEU A 141 -21.02 31.67 3.78
N GLN A 142 -22.01 32.56 3.89
CA GLN A 142 -23.39 32.20 4.23
C GLN A 142 -23.96 31.14 3.27
N LEU A 143 -23.75 31.29 1.96
CA LEU A 143 -24.30 30.35 0.97
C LEU A 143 -23.49 29.05 0.87
N THR A 144 -22.18 29.10 1.11
CA THR A 144 -21.30 27.93 0.93
C THR A 144 -21.23 27.04 2.17
N GLN A 145 -21.55 27.54 3.36
CA GLN A 145 -21.68 26.77 4.61
C GLN A 145 -23.00 25.98 4.67
N ALA A 146 -23.32 25.23 3.61
CA ALA A 146 -24.58 24.52 3.42
C ALA A 146 -24.47 22.98 3.61
N GLY A 147 -23.31 22.48 4.03
CA GLY A 147 -23.11 21.05 4.26
C GLY A 147 -23.86 20.52 5.50
N ILE A 148 -24.01 19.20 5.57
CA ILE A 148 -24.84 18.52 6.58
C ILE A 148 -23.95 17.83 7.61
N LEU A 149 -24.18 18.13 8.90
CA LEU A 149 -23.61 17.44 10.06
C LEU A 149 -24.73 16.98 11.00
N THR A 150 -24.50 15.88 11.70
CA THR A 150 -25.39 15.37 12.75
C THR A 150 -24.92 15.83 14.13
N GLY A 151 -25.78 15.68 15.14
CA GLY A 151 -25.38 15.94 16.53
C GLY A 151 -24.22 15.05 16.99
N GLU A 152 -24.13 13.82 16.47
CA GLU A 152 -23.01 12.91 16.76
C GLU A 152 -21.70 13.39 16.15
N ASP A 153 -21.72 13.95 14.93
CA ASP A 153 -20.52 14.53 14.31
C ASP A 153 -19.94 15.68 15.14
N ILE A 154 -20.81 16.44 15.81
CA ILE A 154 -20.46 17.60 16.63
C ILE A 154 -20.07 17.20 18.06
N ALA A 155 -20.65 16.12 18.59
CA ALA A 155 -20.36 15.63 19.94
C ALA A 155 -19.15 14.67 19.98
N SER A 156 -18.87 13.97 18.88
CA SER A 156 -17.81 12.96 18.82
C SER A 156 -16.42 13.60 18.70
N ALA A 157 -15.57 13.23 19.65
CA ALA A 157 -14.14 13.53 19.62
C ALA A 157 -13.35 12.61 18.67
N SER A 158 -13.99 11.58 18.08
CA SER A 158 -13.32 10.60 17.21
C SER A 158 -13.96 10.51 15.82
N ASP A 159 -13.09 10.30 14.83
CA ASP A 159 -13.45 10.09 13.41
C ASP A 159 -13.97 8.65 13.23
N ASN A 160 -15.23 8.39 13.61
CA ASN A 160 -15.84 7.05 13.53
C ASN A 160 -16.40 6.77 12.11
N THR A 161 -16.66 5.50 11.81
CA THR A 161 -16.93 4.97 10.46
C THR A 161 -18.28 5.36 9.83
N THR A 162 -19.19 5.96 10.60
CA THR A 162 -20.48 6.48 10.11
C THR A 162 -20.63 7.97 10.39
N THR A 163 -19.62 8.75 10.02
CA THR A 163 -19.65 10.21 10.18
C THR A 163 -20.09 10.90 8.89
N HIS A 164 -20.85 11.99 9.05
CA HIS A 164 -21.12 12.93 7.96
C HIS A 164 -20.03 14.01 7.87
N SER A 165 -19.02 13.98 8.74
CA SER A 165 -17.82 14.81 8.67
C SER A 165 -16.67 14.16 7.89
N MET A 166 -15.81 14.99 7.31
CA MET A 166 -14.51 14.59 6.79
C MET A 166 -13.57 14.14 7.91
N PRO A 167 -12.68 13.16 7.66
CA PRO A 167 -11.60 12.83 8.58
C PRO A 167 -10.73 14.05 8.92
N THR A 168 -10.28 14.15 10.18
CA THR A 168 -9.43 15.26 10.66
C THR A 168 -8.18 15.41 9.80
N THR A 169 -7.57 14.29 9.39
CA THR A 169 -6.37 14.27 8.54
C THR A 169 -6.60 14.96 7.19
N TRP A 170 -7.79 14.81 6.60
CA TRP A 170 -8.14 15.43 5.32
C TRP A 170 -8.23 16.95 5.48
N VAL A 171 -8.91 17.40 6.54
CA VAL A 171 -9.09 18.84 6.80
C VAL A 171 -7.74 19.49 7.12
N ARG A 172 -6.89 18.85 7.93
CA ARG A 172 -5.54 19.35 8.25
C ARG A 172 -4.66 19.48 7.00
N ALA A 173 -4.65 18.46 6.15
CA ALA A 173 -3.95 18.53 4.86
C ALA A 173 -4.52 19.66 3.98
N SER A 174 -5.85 19.84 3.96
CA SER A 174 -6.51 20.90 3.19
C SER A 174 -6.11 22.30 3.66
N MET A 175 -6.05 22.51 4.98
CA MET A 175 -5.58 23.76 5.59
C MET A 175 -4.14 24.07 5.18
N LEU A 176 -3.24 23.07 5.23
CA LEU A 176 -1.83 23.24 4.83
C LEU A 176 -1.69 23.60 3.36
N ILE A 177 -2.38 22.87 2.48
CA ILE A 177 -2.30 23.06 1.02
C ILE A 177 -2.87 24.43 0.65
N ARG A 178 -4.00 24.84 1.23
CA ARG A 178 -4.58 26.17 0.99
C ARG A 178 -3.64 27.28 1.43
N CYS A 179 -2.93 27.11 2.56
CA CYS A 179 -1.89 28.05 2.96
C CYS A 179 -0.80 28.15 1.90
N ASN A 180 -0.31 27.02 1.38
CA ASN A 180 0.72 27.03 0.33
C ASN A 180 0.22 27.71 -0.94
N ASN A 181 -0.97 27.36 -1.45
CA ASN A 181 -1.50 27.97 -2.67
C ASN A 181 -1.64 29.50 -2.53
N ALA A 182 -2.11 29.98 -1.38
CA ALA A 182 -2.25 31.41 -1.11
C ALA A 182 -0.91 32.17 -1.08
N LEU A 183 0.15 31.56 -0.54
CA LEU A 183 1.47 32.18 -0.41
C LEU A 183 2.12 32.52 -1.76
N ARG A 184 1.59 32.02 -2.87
CA ARG A 184 2.04 32.39 -4.22
C ARG A 184 1.83 33.86 -4.55
N GLY A 185 1.01 34.59 -3.78
CA GLY A 185 0.83 36.04 -3.95
C GLY A 185 -0.06 36.41 -5.15
N HIS A 186 -0.91 35.48 -5.60
CA HIS A 186 -1.80 35.71 -6.74
C HIS A 186 -3.28 35.81 -6.35
N SER A 187 -3.62 35.58 -5.07
CA SER A 187 -4.99 35.49 -4.56
C SER A 187 -5.50 36.79 -3.92
N GLY A 188 -4.66 37.81 -3.72
CA GLY A 188 -5.08 39.05 -3.09
C GLY A 188 -5.59 38.89 -1.65
N ILE A 189 -5.01 37.96 -0.89
CA ILE A 189 -5.37 37.73 0.53
C ILE A 189 -4.26 38.18 1.47
N ARG A 190 -4.62 38.62 2.69
CA ARG A 190 -3.63 39.07 3.68
C ARG A 190 -2.84 37.89 4.26
N LEU A 191 -1.53 38.07 4.44
CA LEU A 191 -0.63 37.07 5.05
C LEU A 191 -1.11 36.61 6.44
N LYS A 192 -1.68 37.52 7.24
CA LYS A 192 -2.20 37.20 8.57
C LYS A 192 -3.26 36.09 8.59
N LEU A 193 -4.03 35.93 7.52
CA LEU A 193 -5.03 34.85 7.41
C LEU A 193 -4.33 33.49 7.26
N VAL A 194 -3.30 33.43 6.42
CA VAL A 194 -2.46 32.24 6.25
C VAL A 194 -1.78 31.88 7.57
N GLU A 195 -1.18 32.86 8.25
CA GLU A 195 -0.55 32.65 9.54
C GLU A 195 -1.53 32.16 10.61
N ALA A 196 -2.76 32.67 10.62
CA ALA A 196 -3.81 32.22 11.53
C ALA A 196 -4.17 30.74 11.31
N ILE A 197 -4.38 30.31 10.06
CA ILE A 197 -4.66 28.89 9.74
C ILE A 197 -3.52 28.00 10.27
N LEU A 198 -2.26 28.42 10.07
CA LEU A 198 -1.10 27.68 10.57
C LEU A 198 -1.04 27.67 12.12
N VAL A 199 -1.49 28.72 12.81
CA VAL A 199 -1.63 28.72 14.27
C VAL A 199 -2.62 27.64 14.72
N PHE A 200 -3.80 27.55 14.09
CA PHE A 200 -4.77 26.50 14.39
C PHE A 200 -4.19 25.09 14.18
N LEU A 201 -3.49 24.87 13.05
CA LEU A 201 -2.83 23.58 12.77
C LEU A 201 -1.83 23.17 13.86
N ARG A 202 -0.96 24.09 14.29
CA ARG A 202 0.04 23.85 15.36
C ARG A 202 -0.59 23.65 16.74
N ARG A 203 -1.76 24.25 16.97
CA ARG A 203 -2.54 24.07 18.22
C ARG A 203 -3.40 22.81 18.22
N GLY A 204 -3.31 21.97 17.18
CA GLY A 204 -4.12 20.76 17.06
C GLY A 204 -5.62 21.05 16.90
N MET A 205 -5.97 22.24 16.43
CA MET A 205 -7.35 22.70 16.27
C MET A 205 -7.77 22.60 14.81
N THR A 206 -8.77 21.77 14.54
CA THR A 206 -9.22 21.45 13.17
C THR A 206 -10.74 21.61 13.08
N PRO A 207 -11.28 22.38 12.12
CA PRO A 207 -12.72 22.52 11.99
C PRO A 207 -13.38 21.20 11.58
N ILE A 208 -14.59 20.96 12.06
CA ILE A 208 -15.42 19.82 11.65
C ILE A 208 -16.10 20.19 10.33
N VAL A 209 -15.68 19.54 9.25
CA VAL A 209 -16.11 19.86 7.89
C VAL A 209 -17.02 18.75 7.35
N PRO A 210 -18.17 19.06 6.73
CA PRO A 210 -19.04 18.06 6.11
C PRO A 210 -18.35 17.27 4.99
N LEU A 211 -18.61 15.96 4.92
CA LEU A 211 -18.02 15.01 3.97
C LEU A 211 -18.49 15.19 2.52
N ARG A 212 -19.72 15.71 2.32
CA ARG A 212 -20.38 15.80 1.02
C ARG A 212 -20.90 17.21 0.76
N GLY A 213 -20.94 17.59 -0.52
CA GLY A 213 -21.45 18.89 -1.00
C GLY A 213 -20.48 19.63 -1.92
N SER A 214 -19.28 19.08 -2.18
CA SER A 214 -18.38 19.57 -3.22
C SER A 214 -18.51 18.74 -4.50
N ILE A 215 -18.54 19.43 -5.64
CA ILE A 215 -18.35 18.87 -6.98
C ILE A 215 -16.96 19.23 -7.56
N SER A 216 -16.12 19.89 -6.75
CA SER A 216 -14.75 20.29 -7.11
C SER A 216 -14.70 21.08 -8.43
N ALA A 217 -15.64 22.03 -8.58
CA ALA A 217 -15.95 22.74 -9.83
C ALA A 217 -15.43 24.17 -9.83
N SER A 218 -15.68 24.93 -8.77
CA SER A 218 -14.97 26.19 -8.44
C SER A 218 -14.01 25.93 -7.30
N GLY A 219 -13.27 24.81 -7.40
CA GLY A 219 -12.60 24.21 -6.26
C GLY A 219 -13.59 23.58 -5.28
N ASP A 220 -13.14 23.41 -4.03
CA ASP A 220 -13.88 22.78 -2.95
C ASP A 220 -14.52 23.84 -2.02
N LEU A 221 -15.41 24.66 -2.60
CA LEU A 221 -16.05 25.81 -1.95
C LEU A 221 -16.67 25.46 -0.60
N MET A 222 -17.58 24.47 -0.56
CA MET A 222 -18.29 24.11 0.67
C MET A 222 -17.29 23.67 1.75
N PRO A 223 -16.38 22.70 1.53
CA PRO A 223 -15.46 22.29 2.59
C PRO A 223 -14.53 23.41 3.07
N LEU A 224 -13.99 24.22 2.16
CA LEU A 224 -13.10 25.32 2.52
C LEU A 224 -13.82 26.47 3.24
N SER A 225 -15.13 26.64 3.02
CA SER A 225 -15.94 27.65 3.73
C SER A 225 -16.02 27.41 5.25
N TYR A 226 -15.88 26.17 5.71
CA TYR A 226 -15.82 25.84 7.14
C TYR A 226 -14.46 26.22 7.75
N ILE A 227 -13.37 26.16 6.97
CA ILE A 227 -12.06 26.69 7.39
C ILE A 227 -12.10 28.22 7.46
N ALA A 228 -12.72 28.88 6.48
CA ALA A 228 -12.93 30.33 6.52
C ALA A 228 -13.82 30.76 7.70
N GLY A 229 -14.93 30.04 7.93
CA GLY A 229 -15.83 30.30 9.07
C GLY A 229 -15.18 30.10 10.43
N MET A 230 -14.16 29.22 10.53
CA MET A 230 -13.32 29.11 11.73
C MET A 230 -12.55 30.42 12.00
N LEU A 231 -12.03 31.07 10.95
CA LEU A 231 -11.32 32.35 11.06
C LEU A 231 -12.27 33.52 11.40
N GLU A 232 -13.51 33.48 10.92
CA GLU A 232 -14.54 34.46 11.31
C GLU A 232 -15.05 34.24 12.75
N GLY A 233 -14.68 33.14 13.41
CA GLY A 233 -15.23 32.78 14.71
C GLY A 233 -16.73 32.48 14.64
N ASN A 234 -17.23 31.93 13.53
CA ASN A 234 -18.65 31.62 13.37
C ASN A 234 -19.10 30.58 14.42
N PRO A 235 -20.07 30.89 15.31
CA PRO A 235 -20.47 30.00 16.41
C PRO A 235 -21.14 28.69 15.94
N ASN A 236 -21.58 28.61 14.68
CA ASN A 236 -22.11 27.37 14.10
C ASN A 236 -21.02 26.45 13.52
N VAL A 237 -19.80 26.96 13.35
CA VAL A 237 -18.64 26.14 12.97
C VAL A 237 -18.03 25.55 14.23
N HIS A 238 -17.88 24.23 14.25
CA HIS A 238 -17.30 23.50 15.36
C HIS A 238 -15.85 23.11 15.06
N VAL A 239 -15.01 23.12 16.09
CA VAL A 239 -13.57 22.88 16.01
C VAL A 239 -13.21 21.77 16.97
N ARG A 240 -12.59 20.72 16.44
CA ARG A 240 -11.99 19.65 17.22
C ARG A 240 -10.65 20.11 17.75
N VAL A 241 -10.45 19.99 19.06
CA VAL A 241 -9.22 20.36 19.75
C VAL A 241 -8.51 19.08 20.20
N SER A 242 -7.41 18.77 19.53
CA SER A 242 -6.55 17.61 19.80
C SER A 242 -5.30 18.06 20.55
N GLY A 243 -5.32 17.97 21.89
CA GLY A 243 -4.20 18.35 22.75
C GLY A 243 -4.04 17.41 23.94
N GLY A 244 -2.88 16.75 24.06
CA GLY A 244 -2.60 15.80 25.15
C GLY A 244 -3.34 14.46 24.98
N ARG A 245 -3.92 13.92 26.05
CA ARG A 245 -4.66 12.64 26.06
C ARG A 245 -6.18 12.80 25.84
N THR A 246 -6.66 14.02 25.63
CA THR A 246 -8.09 14.34 25.55
C THR A 246 -8.39 15.09 24.26
N CYS A 247 -9.42 14.64 23.55
CA CYS A 247 -9.99 15.33 22.40
C CYS A 247 -11.37 15.85 22.80
N HIS A 248 -11.70 17.10 22.46
CA HIS A 248 -13.00 17.71 22.71
C HIS A 248 -13.37 18.67 21.58
N VAL A 249 -14.64 19.06 21.52
CA VAL A 249 -15.18 19.95 20.48
C VAL A 249 -15.60 21.28 21.12
N VAL A 250 -15.25 22.38 20.47
CA VAL A 250 -15.67 23.75 20.83
C VAL A 250 -16.23 24.47 19.61
N THR A 251 -16.95 25.57 19.81
CA THR A 251 -17.39 26.46 18.74
C THR A 251 -16.24 27.36 18.27
N ALA A 252 -16.26 27.84 17.02
CA ALA A 252 -15.13 28.57 16.44
C ALA A 252 -14.83 29.90 17.16
N ASP A 253 -15.85 30.60 17.68
CA ASP A 253 -15.70 31.79 18.53
C ASP A 253 -14.85 31.51 19.78
N LYS A 254 -15.01 30.33 20.38
CA LYS A 254 -14.18 29.90 21.51
C LYS A 254 -12.80 29.45 21.05
N ALA A 255 -12.73 28.71 19.95
CA ALA A 255 -11.47 28.23 19.40
C ALA A 255 -10.50 29.39 19.07
N ILE A 256 -11.02 30.46 18.45
CA ILE A 256 -10.20 31.61 18.08
C ILE A 256 -9.68 32.38 19.30
N GLN A 257 -10.51 32.51 20.35
CA GLN A 257 -10.09 33.06 21.65
C GLN A 257 -9.01 32.19 22.31
N MET A 258 -9.15 30.86 22.27
CA MET A 258 -8.17 29.93 22.85
C MET A 258 -6.78 30.03 22.21
N VAL A 259 -6.69 30.45 20.94
CA VAL A 259 -5.41 30.69 20.26
C VAL A 259 -4.92 32.14 20.36
N GLY A 260 -5.66 33.00 21.08
CA GLY A 260 -5.31 34.40 21.31
C GLY A 260 -5.47 35.30 20.09
N LEU A 261 -6.38 34.95 19.17
CA LEU A 261 -6.69 35.73 17.98
C LEU A 261 -8.10 36.34 18.09
N GLU A 262 -8.28 37.49 17.44
CA GLU A 262 -9.60 38.11 17.26
C GLU A 262 -10.26 37.59 15.98
N PRO A 263 -11.60 37.43 15.96
CA PRO A 263 -12.38 37.11 14.75
C PRO A 263 -12.01 37.99 13.55
N PHE A 264 -11.75 37.36 12.41
CA PHE A 264 -11.38 38.08 11.19
C PHE A 264 -12.62 38.59 10.44
N VAL A 265 -12.62 39.89 10.12
CA VAL A 265 -13.49 40.44 9.05
C VAL A 265 -12.76 40.29 7.72
N LEU A 266 -13.36 39.53 6.80
CA LEU A 266 -12.80 39.27 5.48
C LEU A 266 -12.99 40.47 4.56
N GLY A 267 -11.87 40.98 4.03
CA GLY A 267 -11.84 42.09 3.09
C GLY A 267 -12.15 41.67 1.65
N PRO A 268 -12.09 42.60 0.70
CA PRO A 268 -12.33 42.32 -0.72
C PRO A 268 -11.52 41.11 -1.21
N ASN A 269 -12.19 40.17 -1.88
CA ASN A 269 -11.65 38.89 -2.38
C ASN A 269 -11.22 37.86 -1.33
N GLU A 270 -11.13 38.18 -0.04
CA GLU A 270 -10.53 37.24 0.93
C GLU A 270 -11.43 36.04 1.22
N GLY A 271 -12.76 36.22 1.20
CA GLY A 271 -13.69 35.10 1.29
C GLY A 271 -13.50 34.15 0.11
N LEU A 272 -13.55 34.70 -1.10
CA LEU A 272 -13.36 33.93 -2.33
C LEU A 272 -11.97 33.28 -2.40
N GLY A 273 -10.90 34.02 -2.19
CA GLY A 273 -9.51 33.53 -2.28
C GLY A 273 -9.13 32.51 -1.18
N LEU A 274 -9.91 32.39 -0.11
CA LEU A 274 -9.77 31.30 0.86
C LEU A 274 -10.50 30.02 0.43
N ILE A 275 -11.66 30.15 -0.22
CA ILE A 275 -12.53 29.00 -0.51
C ILE A 275 -12.48 28.51 -1.96
N ASN A 276 -11.97 29.32 -2.87
CA ASN A 276 -11.84 28.99 -4.28
C ASN A 276 -10.50 28.29 -4.50
N GLY A 277 -10.55 26.98 -4.71
CA GLY A 277 -9.37 26.17 -5.00
C GLY A 277 -9.50 24.69 -4.66
N THR A 278 -8.50 23.93 -5.07
CA THR A 278 -8.53 22.46 -5.15
C THR A 278 -7.89 21.77 -3.94
N ALA A 279 -7.62 22.54 -2.88
CA ALA A 279 -6.82 22.11 -1.74
C ALA A 279 -7.38 20.85 -1.05
N VAL A 280 -8.71 20.71 -0.99
CA VAL A 280 -9.35 19.58 -0.32
C VAL A 280 -9.25 18.32 -1.15
N SER A 281 -9.57 18.39 -2.44
CA SER A 281 -9.42 17.27 -3.36
C SER A 281 -7.97 16.80 -3.47
N THR A 282 -7.04 17.75 -3.52
CA THR A 282 -5.58 17.49 -3.55
C THR A 282 -5.10 16.86 -2.25
N ALA A 283 -5.60 17.32 -1.10
CA ALA A 283 -5.32 16.73 0.21
C ALA A 283 -5.69 15.25 0.26
N VAL A 284 -6.92 14.92 -0.13
CA VAL A 284 -7.39 13.52 -0.18
C VAL A 284 -6.56 12.71 -1.16
N GLY A 285 -6.25 13.26 -2.33
CA GLY A 285 -5.39 12.63 -3.33
C GLY A 285 -3.99 12.29 -2.81
N CYS A 286 -3.35 13.23 -2.10
CA CYS A 286 -2.03 13.04 -1.49
C CYS A 286 -2.05 11.96 -0.40
N LEU A 287 -3.08 11.98 0.46
CA LEU A 287 -3.22 10.99 1.54
C LEU A 287 -3.43 9.58 0.96
N VAL A 288 -4.35 9.41 0.00
CA VAL A 288 -4.63 8.09 -0.54
C VAL A 288 -3.52 7.57 -1.45
N VAL A 289 -2.84 8.42 -2.23
CA VAL A 289 -1.71 7.95 -3.05
C VAL A 289 -0.56 7.49 -2.15
N HIS A 290 -0.34 8.13 -1.00
CA HIS A 290 0.66 7.67 -0.03
C HIS A 290 0.34 6.25 0.48
N GLU A 291 -0.92 5.97 0.81
CA GLU A 291 -1.36 4.62 1.16
C GLU A 291 -1.21 3.63 -0.01
N SER A 292 -1.60 4.01 -1.22
CA SER A 292 -1.47 3.17 -2.42
C SER A 292 -0.02 2.79 -2.76
N ASN A 293 0.93 3.72 -2.63
CA ASN A 293 2.37 3.43 -2.83
C ASN A 293 2.86 2.35 -1.86
N LYS A 294 2.45 2.43 -0.59
CA LYS A 294 2.80 1.42 0.42
C LYS A 294 2.18 0.05 0.11
N LEU A 295 0.90 0.04 -0.27
CA LEU A 295 0.19 -1.19 -0.65
C LEU A 295 0.79 -1.84 -1.90
N ALA A 296 1.23 -1.05 -2.89
CA ALA A 296 1.88 -1.56 -4.10
C ALA A 296 3.23 -2.22 -3.82
N LEU A 297 4.02 -1.68 -2.88
CA LEU A 297 5.26 -2.32 -2.43
C LEU A 297 4.99 -3.55 -1.55
N LEU A 298 4.00 -3.47 -0.66
CA LEU A 298 3.61 -4.61 0.17
C LEU A 298 3.14 -5.78 -0.72
N ALA A 299 2.34 -5.52 -1.75
CA ALA A 299 1.87 -6.53 -2.69
C ALA A 299 3.02 -7.28 -3.37
N GLN A 300 4.12 -6.59 -3.72
CA GLN A 300 5.32 -7.24 -4.27
C GLN A 300 6.00 -8.16 -3.23
N GLY A 301 6.07 -7.74 -1.96
CA GLY A 301 6.55 -8.59 -0.86
C GLY A 301 5.65 -9.81 -0.63
N LEU A 302 4.33 -9.64 -0.73
CA LEU A 302 3.37 -10.74 -0.62
C LEU A 302 3.47 -11.73 -1.79
N VAL A 303 3.81 -11.26 -2.99
CA VAL A 303 4.13 -12.14 -4.14
C VAL A 303 5.37 -12.98 -3.85
N ALA A 304 6.43 -12.39 -3.27
CA ALA A 304 7.62 -13.14 -2.88
C ALA A 304 7.30 -14.24 -1.86
N MET A 305 6.55 -13.91 -0.80
CA MET A 305 6.07 -14.90 0.18
C MET A 305 5.20 -15.99 -0.46
N SER A 306 4.33 -15.62 -1.41
CA SER A 306 3.51 -16.58 -2.16
C SER A 306 4.35 -17.49 -3.04
N CYS A 307 5.38 -16.95 -3.69
CA CYS A 307 6.29 -17.73 -4.53
C CYS A 307 7.00 -18.79 -3.69
N GLU A 308 7.49 -18.43 -2.52
CA GLU A 308 8.08 -19.39 -1.58
C GLU A 308 7.08 -20.42 -1.04
N ALA A 309 5.89 -19.96 -0.65
CA ALA A 309 4.83 -20.83 -0.15
C ALA A 309 4.41 -21.86 -1.21
N LEU A 310 4.39 -21.49 -2.49
CA LEU A 310 3.99 -22.32 -3.62
C LEU A 310 5.15 -23.08 -4.28
N LEU A 311 6.40 -22.94 -3.77
CA LEU A 311 7.61 -23.48 -4.37
C LEU A 311 7.80 -23.04 -5.84
N GLY A 312 7.51 -21.77 -6.10
CA GLY A 312 7.55 -21.15 -7.43
C GLY A 312 8.97 -20.93 -7.95
N LYS A 313 9.06 -20.46 -9.19
CA LYS A 313 10.30 -20.34 -9.95
C LYS A 313 10.73 -18.89 -10.09
N THR A 314 12.00 -18.65 -9.78
CA THR A 314 12.65 -17.33 -9.96
C THR A 314 12.83 -16.95 -11.44
N GLU A 315 12.82 -17.93 -12.35
CA GLU A 315 12.95 -17.74 -13.81
C GLU A 315 11.95 -16.69 -14.35
N SER A 316 10.75 -16.63 -13.79
CA SER A 316 9.69 -15.67 -14.18
C SER A 316 10.09 -14.20 -14.00
N TYR A 317 11.05 -13.92 -13.11
CA TYR A 317 11.52 -12.59 -12.76
C TYR A 317 12.90 -12.28 -13.34
N HIS A 318 13.41 -13.14 -14.23
CA HIS A 318 14.76 -13.01 -14.78
C HIS A 318 14.93 -11.68 -15.54
N PRO A 319 16.04 -10.92 -15.33
CA PRO A 319 16.23 -9.60 -15.93
C PRO A 319 16.11 -9.56 -17.45
N PHE A 320 16.53 -10.62 -18.14
CA PHE A 320 16.38 -10.75 -19.60
C PHE A 320 14.91 -10.67 -20.05
N ILE A 321 13.97 -11.31 -19.35
CA ILE A 321 12.54 -11.29 -19.68
C ILE A 321 11.98 -9.87 -19.57
N ALA A 322 12.45 -9.11 -18.58
CA ALA A 322 12.11 -7.71 -18.44
C ALA A 322 12.74 -6.86 -19.54
N ALA A 323 14.02 -7.08 -19.86
CA ALA A 323 14.76 -6.30 -20.85
C ALA A 323 14.22 -6.44 -22.29
N VAL A 324 13.73 -7.62 -22.69
CA VAL A 324 13.19 -7.83 -24.05
C VAL A 324 11.81 -7.20 -24.28
N CYS A 325 11.11 -6.80 -23.22
CA CYS A 325 9.86 -6.06 -23.28
C CYS A 325 9.88 -5.02 -22.14
N PRO A 326 10.57 -3.87 -22.37
CA PRO A 326 11.18 -3.05 -21.32
C PRO A 326 10.25 -1.94 -20.79
N HIS A 327 9.07 -2.31 -20.30
CA HIS A 327 8.24 -1.38 -19.54
C HIS A 327 8.92 -1.06 -18.18
N PRO A 328 9.16 0.22 -17.83
CA PRO A 328 9.90 0.58 -16.61
C PRO A 328 9.34 -0.05 -15.34
N GLY A 329 8.01 -0.02 -15.15
CA GLY A 329 7.41 -0.60 -13.95
C GLY A 329 7.50 -2.13 -13.92
N LYS A 330 7.51 -2.79 -15.08
CA LYS A 330 7.74 -4.24 -15.17
C LYS A 330 9.17 -4.60 -14.79
N ILE A 331 10.15 -3.84 -15.28
CA ILE A 331 11.56 -4.02 -14.93
C ILE A 331 11.76 -3.87 -13.43
N GLU A 332 11.21 -2.79 -12.86
CA GLU A 332 11.25 -2.52 -11.42
C GLU A 332 10.60 -3.65 -10.60
N CYS A 333 9.38 -4.06 -10.95
CA CYS A 333 8.65 -5.10 -10.23
C CYS A 333 9.39 -6.46 -10.27
N ALA A 334 9.93 -6.84 -11.44
CA ALA A 334 10.74 -8.06 -11.57
C ALA A 334 12.01 -8.01 -10.71
N ALA A 335 12.72 -6.87 -10.72
CA ALA A 335 13.92 -6.67 -9.93
C ALA A 335 13.63 -6.74 -8.42
N ASN A 336 12.56 -6.08 -7.96
CA ASN A 336 12.14 -6.10 -6.56
C ASN A 336 11.79 -7.52 -6.09
N ILE A 337 10.98 -8.26 -6.84
CA ILE A 337 10.58 -9.63 -6.45
C ILE A 337 11.79 -10.56 -6.46
N LEU A 338 12.66 -10.47 -7.47
CA LEU A 338 13.87 -11.29 -7.53
C LEU A 338 14.79 -10.98 -6.34
N ASN A 339 14.93 -9.70 -6.00
CA ASN A 339 15.65 -9.27 -4.80
C ASN A 339 15.03 -9.89 -3.55
N PHE A 340 13.72 -9.74 -3.33
CA PHE A 340 13.00 -10.26 -2.15
C PHE A 340 13.16 -11.76 -1.91
N LEU A 341 13.38 -12.53 -2.99
CA LEU A 341 13.58 -13.97 -2.95
C LEU A 341 15.03 -14.40 -2.66
N GLN A 342 16.00 -13.47 -2.60
CA GLN A 342 17.39 -13.79 -2.31
C GLN A 342 17.54 -14.47 -0.94
N GLY A 343 18.34 -15.53 -0.90
CA GLY A 343 18.56 -16.35 0.30
C GLY A 343 17.46 -17.39 0.58
N SER A 344 16.39 -17.43 -0.21
CA SER A 344 15.35 -18.44 -0.07
C SER A 344 15.86 -19.83 -0.44
N SER A 345 15.47 -20.82 0.36
CA SER A 345 15.69 -22.25 0.08
C SER A 345 14.42 -22.97 -0.40
N LEU A 346 13.32 -22.22 -0.57
CA LEU A 346 12.02 -22.75 -0.98
C LEU A 346 11.73 -22.57 -2.47
N VAL A 347 12.25 -21.51 -3.09
CA VAL A 347 12.05 -21.26 -4.52
C VAL A 347 12.98 -22.10 -5.40
N GLU A 348 12.52 -22.41 -6.61
CA GLU A 348 13.33 -23.07 -7.62
C GLU A 348 14.18 -22.01 -8.38
N ALA A 349 15.50 -22.14 -8.27
CA ALA A 349 16.44 -21.27 -8.97
C ALA A 349 16.54 -21.62 -10.45
N SER A 350 16.61 -20.62 -11.33
CA SER A 350 16.64 -20.83 -12.80
C SER A 350 17.77 -21.75 -13.28
N GLU A 351 18.93 -21.71 -12.63
CA GLU A 351 20.12 -22.50 -12.99
C GLU A 351 20.04 -23.97 -12.53
N GLY A 352 19.11 -24.29 -11.63
CA GLY A 352 18.90 -25.64 -11.08
C GLY A 352 17.59 -26.30 -11.50
N THR A 353 16.79 -25.65 -12.35
CA THR A 353 15.50 -26.17 -12.80
C THR A 353 15.68 -27.45 -13.61
N ASP A 354 15.11 -28.56 -13.15
CA ASP A 354 15.06 -29.80 -13.92
C ASP A 354 14.12 -29.60 -15.13
N ARG A 355 14.73 -29.48 -16.32
CA ARG A 355 14.01 -29.29 -17.58
C ARG A 355 13.32 -30.56 -18.08
N PHE A 356 13.58 -31.71 -17.48
CA PHE A 356 13.00 -33.01 -17.83
C PHE A 356 11.95 -33.49 -16.82
N LYS A 357 11.68 -32.69 -15.78
CA LYS A 357 10.69 -32.99 -14.75
C LYS A 357 9.29 -33.20 -15.35
N LEU A 358 8.62 -34.25 -14.88
CA LEU A 358 7.21 -34.50 -15.16
C LEU A 358 6.31 -33.68 -14.23
N GLY A 359 5.18 -33.20 -14.75
CA GLY A 359 4.19 -32.41 -14.01
C GLY A 359 4.10 -30.96 -14.48
N LEU A 360 3.63 -30.06 -13.61
CA LEU A 360 3.47 -28.65 -13.95
C LEU A 360 4.84 -28.00 -14.16
N PHE A 361 5.14 -27.64 -15.41
CA PHE A 361 6.44 -27.07 -15.78
C PHE A 361 6.55 -25.57 -15.49
N GLN A 362 5.45 -24.83 -15.60
CA GLN A 362 5.43 -23.38 -15.38
C GLN A 362 4.49 -23.01 -14.26
N ASP A 363 4.86 -22.01 -13.48
CA ASP A 363 3.95 -21.40 -12.53
C ASP A 363 2.73 -20.80 -13.24
N ARG A 364 1.62 -20.74 -12.50
CA ARG A 364 0.39 -20.08 -12.96
C ARG A 364 0.57 -18.57 -13.00
N TYR A 365 -0.36 -17.91 -13.67
CA TYR A 365 -0.22 -16.51 -14.08
C TYR A 365 -0.14 -15.56 -12.88
N ALA A 366 -0.80 -15.88 -11.76
CA ALA A 366 -0.75 -15.05 -10.56
C ALA A 366 0.67 -14.91 -10.00
N LEU A 367 1.53 -15.92 -10.14
CA LEU A 367 2.96 -15.80 -9.82
C LEU A 367 3.76 -15.27 -11.01
N ARG A 368 3.71 -16.00 -12.12
CA ARG A 368 4.59 -15.79 -13.28
C ARG A 368 4.38 -14.47 -14.01
N GLY A 369 3.13 -13.99 -14.04
CA GLY A 369 2.73 -12.77 -14.74
C GLY A 369 2.79 -11.51 -13.89
N THR A 370 3.24 -11.59 -12.62
CA THR A 370 3.18 -10.45 -11.69
C THR A 370 3.87 -9.19 -12.23
N PRO A 371 5.10 -9.24 -12.77
CA PRO A 371 5.74 -8.02 -13.27
C PRO A 371 4.97 -7.35 -14.41
N GLN A 372 4.36 -8.14 -15.28
CA GLN A 372 3.54 -7.65 -16.40
C GLN A 372 2.21 -7.08 -15.91
N TRP A 373 1.66 -7.63 -14.82
CA TRP A 373 0.40 -7.19 -14.23
C TRP A 373 0.53 -5.89 -13.41
N LEU A 374 1.53 -5.83 -12.52
CA LEU A 374 1.76 -4.68 -11.64
C LEU A 374 2.56 -3.56 -12.31
N GLY A 375 3.40 -3.87 -13.30
CA GLY A 375 4.28 -2.89 -13.93
C GLY A 375 3.59 -1.60 -14.39
N PRO A 376 2.53 -1.67 -15.22
CA PRO A 376 1.78 -0.49 -15.64
C PRO A 376 1.18 0.30 -14.46
N GLN A 377 0.84 -0.37 -13.36
CA GLN A 377 0.24 0.26 -12.18
C GLN A 377 1.27 1.10 -11.41
N LEU A 378 2.53 0.65 -11.37
CA LEU A 378 3.65 1.41 -10.80
C LEU A 378 3.96 2.67 -11.63
N GLU A 379 3.82 2.58 -12.96
CA GLU A 379 3.96 3.72 -13.87
C GLU A 379 2.84 4.75 -13.64
N ASP A 380 1.60 4.29 -13.46
CA ASP A 380 0.47 5.16 -13.12
C ASP A 380 0.68 5.86 -11.76
N LEU A 381 1.17 5.17 -10.73
CA LEU A 381 1.50 5.80 -9.43
C LEU A 381 2.54 6.92 -9.59
N SER A 382 3.58 6.71 -10.38
CA SER A 382 4.59 7.73 -10.67
C SER A 382 3.97 8.95 -11.38
N SER A 383 3.06 8.71 -12.33
CA SER A 383 2.32 9.78 -13.01
C SER A 383 1.42 10.57 -12.05
N ILE A 384 0.72 9.88 -11.14
CA ILE A 384 -0.16 10.51 -10.14
C ILE A 384 0.65 11.38 -9.17
N LEU A 385 1.81 10.89 -8.70
CA LEU A 385 2.70 11.67 -7.82
C LEU A 385 3.14 12.97 -8.50
N SER A 386 3.48 12.93 -9.79
CA SER A 386 3.81 14.14 -10.55
C SER A 386 2.63 15.10 -10.68
N GLN A 387 1.42 14.59 -10.96
CA GLN A 387 0.22 15.41 -11.10
C GLN A 387 -0.13 16.12 -9.78
N LEU A 388 -0.08 15.40 -8.66
CA LEU A 388 -0.36 15.96 -7.33
C LEU A 388 0.71 16.97 -6.92
N SER A 389 1.99 16.73 -7.24
CA SER A 389 3.08 17.67 -6.93
C SER A 389 2.89 19.02 -7.64
N ILE A 390 2.36 19.01 -8.87
CA ILE A 390 2.00 20.23 -9.60
C ILE A 390 0.83 20.93 -8.91
N GLU A 391 -0.21 20.19 -8.55
CA GLU A 391 -1.42 20.75 -7.92
C GLU A 391 -1.11 21.39 -6.55
N LEU A 392 -0.26 20.75 -5.73
CA LEU A 392 0.20 21.26 -4.44
C LEU A 392 0.85 22.64 -4.53
N ASN A 393 1.48 22.94 -5.67
CA ASN A 393 2.29 24.14 -5.90
C ASN A 393 1.70 25.04 -6.99
N SER A 394 0.40 24.88 -7.28
CA SER A 394 -0.32 25.70 -8.25
C SER A 394 -1.10 26.83 -7.58
N THR A 395 -1.43 27.87 -8.36
CA THR A 395 -2.44 28.86 -7.97
C THR A 395 -3.81 28.34 -8.45
N SER A 396 -4.48 27.52 -7.63
CA SER A 396 -5.86 27.11 -7.87
C SER A 396 -6.81 28.14 -7.27
N ASP A 397 -7.01 29.25 -7.98
CA ASP A 397 -7.86 30.38 -7.55
C ASP A 397 -8.40 31.14 -8.76
N ASN A 398 -9.39 32.01 -8.54
CA ASN A 398 -9.93 32.96 -9.51
C ASN A 398 -10.65 34.13 -8.80
N PRO A 399 -10.40 35.39 -9.21
CA PRO A 399 -9.45 35.81 -10.24
C PRO A 399 -7.98 35.69 -9.79
N VAL A 400 -7.06 35.71 -10.75
CA VAL A 400 -5.61 35.65 -10.49
C VAL A 400 -5.00 37.02 -10.69
N ILE A 401 -4.25 37.49 -9.69
CA ILE A 401 -3.57 38.79 -9.70
C ILE A 401 -2.13 38.59 -10.14
N ASP A 402 -1.75 39.23 -11.24
CA ASP A 402 -0.37 39.29 -11.72
C ASP A 402 0.19 40.69 -11.50
N VAL A 403 0.91 40.85 -10.40
CA VAL A 403 1.56 42.11 -10.02
C VAL A 403 2.59 42.55 -11.07
N GLY A 404 3.25 41.61 -11.75
CA GLY A 404 4.30 41.90 -12.73
C GLY A 404 3.75 42.59 -13.98
N SER A 405 2.63 42.10 -14.52
CA SER A 405 1.94 42.74 -15.66
C SER A 405 0.98 43.86 -15.22
N GLY A 406 0.62 43.90 -13.94
CA GLY A 406 -0.45 44.74 -13.44
C GLY A 406 -1.84 44.26 -13.86
N GLY A 407 -2.01 43.02 -14.31
CA GLY A 407 -3.29 42.42 -14.73
C GLY A 407 -4.05 41.67 -13.62
N ILE A 408 -5.37 41.72 -13.66
CA ILE A 408 -6.26 40.81 -12.92
C ILE A 408 -7.00 39.97 -13.95
N TYR A 409 -6.78 38.65 -13.90
CA TYR A 409 -7.24 37.73 -14.94
C TYR A 409 -8.28 36.77 -14.38
N SER A 410 -9.41 36.64 -15.09
CA SER A 410 -10.41 35.61 -14.80
C SER A 410 -10.08 34.34 -15.58
N GLY A 411 -10.02 33.21 -14.88
CA GLY A 411 -9.76 31.89 -15.42
C GLY A 411 -10.47 30.80 -14.62
N ALA A 412 -10.04 29.55 -14.82
CA ALA A 412 -10.68 28.39 -14.19
C ALA A 412 -9.66 27.44 -13.54
N ASN A 413 -8.56 27.96 -13.00
CA ASN A 413 -7.54 27.15 -12.30
C ASN A 413 -8.08 26.40 -11.07
N PHE A 414 -9.30 26.73 -10.64
CA PHE A 414 -10.04 26.03 -9.62
C PHE A 414 -10.62 24.67 -10.09
N ILE A 415 -10.59 24.35 -11.40
CA ILE A 415 -10.97 23.05 -11.95
C ILE A 415 -9.72 22.16 -12.02
N SER A 416 -9.56 21.26 -11.06
CA SER A 416 -8.51 20.23 -11.16
C SER A 416 -9.07 18.95 -11.76
N SER A 417 -9.00 18.82 -13.09
CA SER A 417 -9.30 17.55 -13.79
C SER A 417 -8.15 16.55 -13.67
N SER A 418 -6.95 16.99 -13.30
CA SER A 418 -5.79 16.13 -13.06
C SER A 418 -6.00 15.21 -11.85
N VAL A 419 -6.52 15.73 -10.74
CA VAL A 419 -6.79 14.96 -9.52
C VAL A 419 -7.73 13.78 -9.75
N PRO A 420 -8.97 13.93 -10.27
CA PRO A 420 -9.87 12.80 -10.48
C PRO A 420 -9.30 11.80 -11.49
N ASN A 421 -8.64 12.24 -12.57
CA ASN A 421 -7.97 11.34 -13.50
C ASN A 421 -6.93 10.47 -12.80
N GLY A 422 -6.12 11.07 -11.93
CA GLY A 422 -5.17 10.34 -11.10
C GLY A 422 -5.85 9.40 -10.09
N MET A 423 -6.96 9.83 -9.48
CA MET A 423 -7.72 9.02 -8.53
C MET A 423 -8.42 7.82 -9.18
N GLU A 424 -8.88 7.93 -10.43
CA GLU A 424 -9.48 6.83 -11.19
C GLU A 424 -8.43 5.80 -11.61
N LYS A 425 -7.28 6.27 -12.10
CA LYS A 425 -6.10 5.41 -12.31
C LYS A 425 -5.72 4.68 -11.02
N ASN A 426 -5.69 5.40 -9.90
CA ASN A 426 -5.38 4.83 -8.59
C ASN A 426 -6.38 3.73 -8.19
N ARG A 427 -7.69 3.94 -8.39
CA ARG A 427 -8.70 2.89 -8.12
C ARG A 427 -8.51 1.65 -8.99
N LEU A 428 -8.21 1.84 -10.27
CA LEU A 428 -7.95 0.73 -11.18
C LEU A 428 -6.70 -0.06 -10.75
N LEU A 429 -5.61 0.62 -10.43
CA LEU A 429 -4.40 0.06 -9.81
C LEU A 429 -4.74 -0.80 -8.59
N LEU A 430 -5.55 -0.26 -7.66
CA LEU A 430 -5.91 -0.94 -6.42
C LEU A 430 -6.72 -2.20 -6.72
N GLN A 431 -7.65 -2.13 -7.67
CA GLN A 431 -8.37 -3.30 -8.18
C GLN A 431 -7.42 -4.36 -8.77
N MET A 432 -6.40 -3.95 -9.52
CA MET A 432 -5.41 -4.87 -10.09
C MET A 432 -4.59 -5.55 -8.98
N ILE A 433 -4.16 -4.81 -7.95
CA ILE A 433 -3.51 -5.41 -6.76
C ILE A 433 -4.45 -6.40 -6.09
N GLY A 434 -5.70 -6.01 -5.81
CA GLY A 434 -6.69 -6.90 -5.20
C GLY A 434 -6.90 -8.19 -5.99
N LYS A 435 -6.98 -8.10 -7.33
CA LYS A 435 -7.17 -9.27 -8.19
C LYS A 435 -5.99 -10.24 -8.14
N LEU A 436 -4.77 -9.70 -8.09
CA LEU A 436 -3.56 -10.49 -7.93
C LEU A 436 -3.55 -11.23 -6.58
N LEU A 437 -3.79 -10.50 -5.49
CA LEU A 437 -3.83 -11.06 -4.13
C LEU A 437 -4.92 -12.12 -3.98
N PHE A 438 -6.10 -11.88 -4.57
CA PHE A 438 -7.18 -12.87 -4.62
C PHE A 438 -6.72 -14.16 -5.30
N GLY A 439 -6.12 -14.06 -6.49
CA GLY A 439 -5.60 -15.22 -7.22
C GLY A 439 -4.55 -16.01 -6.41
N LEU A 440 -3.55 -15.33 -5.85
CA LEU A 440 -2.50 -15.97 -5.06
C LEU A 440 -3.03 -16.62 -3.78
N THR A 441 -3.95 -15.95 -3.08
CA THR A 441 -4.60 -16.51 -1.88
C THR A 441 -5.38 -17.79 -2.23
N SER A 442 -6.21 -17.75 -3.28
CA SER A 442 -6.98 -18.93 -3.70
C SER A 442 -6.08 -20.06 -4.17
N GLU A 443 -4.96 -19.76 -4.85
CA GLU A 443 -3.97 -20.77 -5.23
C GLU A 443 -3.34 -21.46 -4.01
N MET A 444 -2.96 -20.73 -2.96
CA MET A 444 -2.39 -21.31 -1.72
C MET A 444 -3.41 -22.16 -0.95
N ILE A 445 -4.67 -21.72 -0.88
CA ILE A 445 -5.74 -22.41 -0.13
C ILE A 445 -6.16 -23.72 -0.80
N ASN A 446 -6.06 -23.79 -2.13
CA ASN A 446 -6.57 -24.91 -2.92
C ASN A 446 -5.52 -26.04 -3.05
N PRO A 447 -5.80 -27.26 -2.52
CA PRO A 447 -4.87 -28.39 -2.58
C PRO A 447 -4.54 -28.86 -4.00
N GLY A 448 -5.42 -28.59 -4.99
CA GLY A 448 -5.17 -28.91 -6.39
C GLY A 448 -4.20 -27.94 -7.08
N LEU A 449 -3.91 -26.80 -6.46
CA LEU A 449 -3.10 -25.73 -7.03
C LEU A 449 -1.82 -25.46 -6.23
N ASN A 450 -1.85 -25.71 -4.91
CA ASN A 450 -0.83 -25.28 -3.96
C ASN A 450 0.40 -26.20 -3.83
N GLY A 451 0.51 -27.27 -4.63
CA GLY A 451 1.70 -28.12 -4.64
C GLY A 451 1.93 -28.93 -3.36
N GLY A 452 0.87 -29.48 -2.74
CA GLY A 452 0.98 -30.43 -1.64
C GLY A 452 0.78 -29.85 -0.23
N LEU A 453 0.31 -28.61 -0.13
CA LEU A 453 -0.20 -28.07 1.13
C LEU A 453 -1.61 -28.61 1.40
N PRO A 454 -2.00 -28.77 2.68
CA PRO A 454 -3.31 -29.30 3.05
C PRO A 454 -4.46 -28.36 2.63
N PRO A 455 -5.67 -28.90 2.41
CA PRO A 455 -6.82 -28.10 2.01
C PRO A 455 -7.14 -27.03 3.06
N ASN A 456 -7.39 -25.80 2.59
CA ASN A 456 -7.64 -24.65 3.47
C ASN A 456 -6.52 -24.39 4.49
N LEU A 457 -5.29 -24.86 4.23
CA LEU A 457 -4.12 -24.70 5.08
C LEU A 457 -4.35 -25.20 6.53
N ALA A 458 -5.01 -26.33 6.67
CA ALA A 458 -5.19 -27.03 7.95
C ALA A 458 -3.84 -27.50 8.54
N ALA A 459 -3.61 -27.27 9.83
CA ALA A 459 -2.43 -27.76 10.55
C ALA A 459 -2.69 -29.09 11.30
N ASP A 460 -3.96 -29.36 11.56
CA ASP A 460 -4.53 -30.56 12.14
C ASP A 460 -5.29 -31.37 11.07
N ASP A 461 -6.17 -32.28 11.49
CA ASP A 461 -6.86 -33.19 10.58
C ASP A 461 -7.82 -32.43 9.63
N PRO A 462 -7.67 -32.59 8.30
CA PRO A 462 -8.49 -31.89 7.31
C PRO A 462 -9.99 -32.10 7.44
N SER A 463 -10.44 -33.25 7.98
CA SER A 463 -11.86 -33.56 8.13
C SER A 463 -12.61 -32.59 9.07
N LEU A 464 -11.91 -31.99 10.04
CA LEU A 464 -12.47 -31.07 11.04
C LEU A 464 -11.93 -29.64 10.92
N SER A 465 -10.99 -29.39 10.01
CA SER A 465 -10.26 -28.12 9.92
C SER A 465 -10.41 -27.44 8.57
N PHE A 466 -11.21 -26.38 8.56
CA PHE A 466 -11.48 -25.56 7.38
C PHE A 466 -10.83 -24.17 7.46
N THR A 467 -9.71 -24.08 8.18
CA THR A 467 -9.07 -22.85 8.67
C THR A 467 -9.21 -21.64 7.74
N MET A 468 -8.77 -21.71 6.48
CA MET A 468 -8.79 -20.56 5.57
C MET A 468 -10.04 -20.41 4.71
N LYS A 469 -11.05 -21.29 4.85
CA LYS A 469 -12.27 -21.24 4.02
C LYS A 469 -13.04 -19.94 4.19
N GLY A 470 -13.13 -19.42 5.43
CA GLY A 470 -13.75 -18.14 5.70
C GLY A 470 -13.01 -16.97 5.04
N ILE A 471 -11.67 -17.03 5.01
CA ILE A 471 -10.84 -16.02 4.36
C ILE A 471 -11.07 -16.01 2.85
N ASP A 472 -11.14 -17.17 2.21
CA ASP A 472 -11.43 -17.27 0.77
C ASP A 472 -12.76 -16.59 0.39
N ILE A 473 -13.81 -16.81 1.21
CA ILE A 473 -15.11 -16.14 1.06
C ILE A 473 -14.97 -14.62 1.25
N SER A 474 -14.26 -14.18 2.29
CA SER A 474 -14.03 -12.74 2.53
C SER A 474 -13.24 -12.09 1.39
N MET A 475 -12.20 -12.74 0.89
CA MET A 475 -11.40 -12.26 -0.24
C MET A 475 -12.23 -12.12 -1.52
N ALA A 476 -13.18 -13.04 -1.76
CA ALA A 476 -14.12 -12.92 -2.87
C ALA A 476 -15.04 -11.70 -2.70
N ALA A 477 -15.58 -11.47 -1.50
CA ALA A 477 -16.42 -10.30 -1.20
C ALA A 477 -15.63 -8.98 -1.38
N TYR A 478 -14.41 -8.91 -0.84
CA TYR A 478 -13.52 -7.76 -0.98
C TYR A 478 -13.22 -7.45 -2.45
N MET A 479 -12.90 -8.48 -3.25
CA MET A 479 -12.65 -8.31 -4.68
C MET A 479 -13.89 -7.84 -5.44
N SER A 480 -15.08 -8.36 -5.11
CA SER A 480 -16.34 -7.93 -5.73
C SER A 480 -16.66 -6.46 -5.45
N GLU A 481 -16.50 -6.01 -4.20
CA GLU A 481 -16.70 -4.61 -3.82
C GLU A 481 -15.67 -3.68 -4.46
N LEU A 482 -14.39 -4.10 -4.47
CA LEU A 482 -13.32 -3.37 -5.14
C LEU A 482 -13.55 -3.24 -6.65
N GLY A 483 -14.12 -4.28 -7.27
CA GLY A 483 -14.52 -4.24 -8.68
C GLY A 483 -15.64 -3.24 -8.97
N TYR A 484 -16.57 -3.05 -8.04
CA TYR A 484 -17.60 -2.02 -8.15
C TYR A 484 -17.00 -0.61 -7.98
N LEU A 485 -16.11 -0.42 -7.01
CA LEU A 485 -15.47 0.89 -6.75
C LEU A 485 -14.55 1.35 -7.88
N ALA A 486 -14.03 0.44 -8.71
CA ALA A 486 -13.17 0.77 -9.83
C ALA A 486 -13.88 1.53 -10.97
N ASN A 487 -15.21 1.62 -10.96
CA ASN A 487 -15.96 2.39 -11.95
C ASN A 487 -15.58 3.89 -11.94
N PRO A 488 -15.60 4.57 -13.10
CA PRO A 488 -15.30 5.98 -13.19
C PRO A 488 -16.39 6.82 -12.48
N VAL A 489 -15.96 7.85 -11.78
CA VAL A 489 -16.81 8.89 -11.18
C VAL A 489 -17.04 10.01 -12.17
N THR A 490 -16.02 10.33 -12.98
CA THR A 490 -16.05 11.45 -13.94
C THR A 490 -17.11 11.29 -15.04
N SER A 491 -17.56 10.07 -15.33
CA SER A 491 -18.69 9.81 -16.23
C SER A 491 -20.05 10.28 -15.69
N HIS A 492 -20.12 10.70 -14.43
CA HIS A 492 -21.35 11.13 -13.76
C HIS A 492 -21.46 12.64 -13.57
N VAL A 493 -20.59 13.43 -14.20
CA VAL A 493 -20.66 14.91 -14.16
C VAL A 493 -22.06 15.39 -14.53
N GLN A 494 -22.63 16.24 -13.66
CA GLN A 494 -23.92 16.88 -13.86
C GLN A 494 -23.72 18.37 -14.10
N SER A 495 -24.58 18.98 -14.91
CA SER A 495 -24.64 20.43 -15.01
C SER A 495 -25.20 21.00 -13.71
N ALA A 496 -24.43 21.86 -13.06
CA ALA A 496 -24.77 22.43 -11.75
C ALA A 496 -24.81 23.96 -11.77
N GLU A 497 -25.27 24.54 -10.66
CA GLU A 497 -25.21 25.99 -10.37
C GLU A 497 -25.75 26.84 -11.53
N THR A 498 -27.06 26.76 -11.78
CA THR A 498 -27.73 27.50 -12.88
C THR A 498 -27.13 27.26 -14.27
N HIS A 499 -26.54 26.08 -14.49
CA HIS A 499 -25.82 25.68 -15.71
C HIS A 499 -24.50 26.42 -15.97
N ASN A 500 -24.05 27.30 -15.07
CA ASN A 500 -22.71 27.89 -15.16
C ASN A 500 -21.62 26.82 -14.98
N GLN A 501 -21.83 25.87 -14.07
CA GLN A 501 -20.92 24.74 -13.84
C GLN A 501 -21.38 23.51 -14.64
N SER A 502 -21.49 23.69 -15.96
CA SER A 502 -21.89 22.64 -16.92
C SER A 502 -20.86 21.51 -17.03
N ILE A 503 -19.59 21.80 -16.70
CA ILE A 503 -18.52 20.84 -16.46
C ILE A 503 -17.97 21.01 -15.04
N ASN A 504 -17.52 19.92 -14.45
CA ASN A 504 -16.87 19.88 -13.13
C ASN A 504 -16.04 18.61 -12.99
N SER A 505 -15.13 18.59 -12.01
CA SER A 505 -14.12 17.53 -11.91
C SER A 505 -14.57 16.33 -11.06
N LEU A 506 -15.49 16.54 -10.09
CA LEU A 506 -15.85 15.56 -9.07
C LEU A 506 -14.64 15.00 -8.29
N ALA A 507 -13.54 15.77 -8.21
CA ALA A 507 -12.27 15.34 -7.64
C ALA A 507 -12.37 14.80 -6.21
N LEU A 508 -13.08 15.49 -5.30
CA LEU A 508 -13.28 15.03 -3.93
C LEU A 508 -14.08 13.72 -3.87
N VAL A 509 -15.08 13.54 -4.74
CA VAL A 509 -15.87 12.30 -4.80
C VAL A 509 -14.99 11.15 -5.28
N SER A 510 -14.17 11.38 -6.30
CA SER A 510 -13.20 10.39 -6.82
C SER A 510 -12.21 9.99 -5.73
N GLY A 511 -11.57 10.95 -5.04
CA GLY A 511 -10.63 10.67 -3.95
C GLY A 511 -11.25 9.92 -2.76
N ARG A 512 -12.53 10.19 -2.45
CA ARG A 512 -13.28 9.44 -1.42
C ARG A 512 -13.41 7.95 -1.75
N TYR A 513 -13.85 7.63 -2.96
CA TYR A 513 -13.95 6.22 -3.37
C TYR A 513 -12.59 5.56 -3.54
N THR A 514 -11.55 6.32 -3.91
CA THR A 514 -10.17 5.80 -3.93
C THR A 514 -9.70 5.43 -2.52
N THR A 515 -10.05 6.22 -1.50
CA THR A 515 -9.71 5.91 -0.11
C THR A 515 -10.39 4.62 0.36
N GLN A 516 -11.67 4.42 -0.01
CA GLN A 516 -12.39 3.17 0.28
C GLN A 516 -11.75 1.97 -0.43
N ALA A 517 -11.37 2.12 -1.70
CA ALA A 517 -10.68 1.07 -2.44
C ALA A 517 -9.34 0.70 -1.78
N ALA A 518 -8.57 1.68 -1.30
CA ALA A 518 -7.30 1.45 -0.61
C ALA A 518 -7.50 0.68 0.70
N ASP A 519 -8.55 1.00 1.45
CA ASP A 519 -8.90 0.29 2.69
C ASP A 519 -9.26 -1.19 2.44
N ILE A 520 -10.03 -1.48 1.39
CA ILE A 520 -10.34 -2.86 1.00
C ILE A 520 -9.07 -3.62 0.60
N VAL A 521 -8.17 -2.99 -0.16
CA VAL A 521 -6.88 -3.61 -0.48
C VAL A 521 -6.04 -3.85 0.77
N ALA A 522 -6.07 -2.96 1.76
CA ALA A 522 -5.41 -3.20 3.06
C ALA A 522 -6.00 -4.42 3.80
N HIS A 523 -7.32 -4.64 3.75
CA HIS A 523 -7.96 -5.87 4.24
C HIS A 523 -7.44 -7.11 3.51
N MET A 524 -7.37 -7.04 2.17
CA MET A 524 -6.86 -8.13 1.33
C MET A 524 -5.39 -8.44 1.63
N CYS A 525 -4.54 -7.41 1.80
CA CYS A 525 -3.14 -7.57 2.20
C CYS A 525 -3.03 -8.25 3.57
N ALA A 526 -3.81 -7.83 4.57
CA ALA A 526 -3.78 -8.42 5.91
C ALA A 526 -4.19 -9.91 5.90
N ALA A 527 -5.28 -10.22 5.20
CA ALA A 527 -5.76 -11.58 5.04
C ALA A 527 -4.74 -12.45 4.28
N HIS A 528 -4.19 -11.94 3.18
CA HIS A 528 -3.17 -12.64 2.40
C HIS A 528 -1.89 -12.88 3.21
N LEU A 529 -1.42 -11.91 3.99
CA LEU A 529 -0.23 -12.05 4.82
C LEU A 529 -0.41 -13.15 5.89
N PHE A 530 -1.61 -13.25 6.48
CA PHE A 530 -1.94 -14.35 7.40
C PHE A 530 -1.90 -15.72 6.71
N VAL A 531 -2.51 -15.82 5.51
CA VAL A 531 -2.51 -17.04 4.69
C VAL A 531 -1.10 -17.43 4.29
N ALA A 532 -0.28 -16.49 3.81
CA ALA A 532 1.09 -16.73 3.40
C ALA A 532 1.95 -17.22 4.57
N CYS A 533 1.86 -16.59 5.75
CA CYS A 533 2.60 -17.07 6.93
C CYS A 533 2.19 -18.49 7.32
N GLN A 534 0.88 -18.81 7.29
CA GLN A 534 0.41 -20.18 7.57
C GLN A 534 0.94 -21.18 6.53
N ALA A 535 0.90 -20.83 5.24
CA ALA A 535 1.37 -21.68 4.16
C ALA A 535 2.87 -21.98 4.27
N LEU A 536 3.68 -20.96 4.60
CA LEU A 536 5.12 -21.11 4.82
C LEU A 536 5.41 -22.02 6.01
N ASP A 537 4.71 -21.85 7.13
CA ASP A 537 4.84 -22.71 8.32
C ASP A 537 4.53 -24.18 7.99
N LEU A 538 3.43 -24.45 7.28
CA LEU A 538 3.05 -25.80 6.86
C LEU A 538 4.07 -26.39 5.87
N ARG A 539 4.60 -25.57 4.97
CA ARG A 539 5.60 -26.01 3.98
C ARG A 539 6.86 -26.49 4.69
N VAL A 540 7.38 -25.70 5.63
CA VAL A 540 8.59 -26.03 6.38
C VAL A 540 8.35 -27.20 7.34
N LEU A 541 7.16 -27.29 7.95
CA LEU A 541 6.75 -28.46 8.73
C LEU A 541 6.83 -29.75 7.90
N HIS A 542 6.24 -29.77 6.69
CA HIS A 542 6.27 -30.93 5.81
C HIS A 542 7.70 -31.28 5.33
N ILE A 543 8.50 -30.28 4.98
CA ILE A 543 9.91 -30.49 4.60
C ILE A 543 10.70 -31.10 5.75
N THR A 544 10.51 -30.60 6.98
CA THR A 544 11.19 -31.08 8.17
C THR A 544 10.80 -32.52 8.48
N PHE A 545 9.50 -32.84 8.38
CA PHE A 545 9.01 -34.22 8.50
C PHE A 545 9.64 -35.16 7.47
N LEU A 546 9.62 -34.82 6.18
CA LEU A 546 10.16 -35.69 5.13
C LEU A 546 11.66 -35.92 5.28
N ARG A 547 12.42 -34.90 5.73
CA ARG A 547 13.84 -35.03 6.06
C ARG A 547 14.06 -35.99 7.24
N ALA A 548 13.27 -35.87 8.31
CA ALA A 548 13.35 -36.75 9.47
C ALA A 548 12.96 -38.20 9.13
N LEU A 549 11.94 -38.38 8.29
CA LEU A 549 11.54 -39.69 7.78
C LEU A 549 12.67 -40.32 6.96
N LYS A 550 13.29 -39.58 6.03
CA LYS A 550 14.44 -40.06 5.23
C LYS A 550 15.57 -40.61 6.09
N LEU A 551 15.94 -39.89 7.16
CA LEU A 551 17.00 -40.32 8.08
C LEU A 551 16.64 -41.60 8.85
N SER A 552 15.35 -41.82 9.10
CA SER A 552 14.86 -42.97 9.86
C SER A 552 14.56 -44.19 9.00
N LEU A 553 14.38 -44.03 7.68
CA LEU A 553 14.08 -45.13 6.76
C LEU A 553 15.13 -46.24 6.78
N GLY A 554 16.41 -45.88 6.94
CA GLY A 554 17.50 -46.86 6.97
C GLY A 554 17.30 -47.98 8.00
N LYS A 555 16.55 -47.73 9.08
CA LYS A 555 16.22 -48.71 10.12
C LYS A 555 15.26 -49.79 9.63
N ILE A 556 14.36 -49.46 8.70
CA ILE A 556 13.33 -50.35 8.21
C ILE A 556 13.63 -50.89 6.79
N THR A 557 14.54 -50.25 6.05
CA THR A 557 14.97 -50.71 4.72
C THR A 557 16.12 -51.71 4.77
N ALA A 558 16.82 -51.85 5.90
CA ALA A 558 17.97 -52.76 6.06
C ALA A 558 17.74 -54.20 5.55
N PRO A 559 16.57 -54.85 5.76
CA PRO A 559 16.31 -56.19 5.23
C PRO A 559 16.33 -56.27 3.70
N PHE A 560 16.05 -55.17 3.00
CA PHE A 560 15.96 -55.08 1.54
C PHE A 560 17.29 -54.68 0.89
N GLU A 561 18.32 -54.43 1.69
CA GLU A 561 19.61 -53.89 1.27
C GLU A 561 20.76 -54.91 1.39
N SER A 562 20.49 -56.08 1.96
CA SER A 562 21.50 -57.14 2.13
C SER A 562 21.92 -57.71 0.79
N GLY A 563 23.24 -57.83 0.55
CA GLY A 563 23.79 -58.44 -0.65
C GLY A 563 23.92 -57.53 -1.88
N ILE A 564 23.62 -56.23 -1.77
CA ILE A 564 23.75 -55.27 -2.87
C ILE A 564 24.78 -54.16 -2.59
N GLY A 565 25.37 -53.60 -3.65
CA GLY A 565 26.41 -52.57 -3.57
C GLY A 565 25.92 -51.25 -2.95
N SER A 566 26.84 -50.42 -2.45
CA SER A 566 26.52 -49.11 -1.84
C SER A 566 25.68 -48.21 -2.76
N HIS A 567 26.06 -48.11 -4.04
CA HIS A 567 25.34 -47.28 -5.01
C HIS A 567 23.91 -47.76 -5.25
N ALA A 568 23.69 -49.08 -5.33
CA ALA A 568 22.35 -49.65 -5.48
C ALA A 568 21.48 -49.38 -4.24
N ARG A 569 22.06 -49.40 -3.03
CA ARG A 569 21.35 -49.04 -1.79
C ARG A 569 20.93 -47.58 -1.76
N GLU A 570 21.80 -46.68 -2.20
CA GLU A 570 21.48 -45.25 -2.29
C GLU A 570 20.37 -44.98 -3.31
N ASN A 571 20.48 -45.54 -4.52
CA ASN A 571 19.45 -45.39 -5.55
C ASN A 571 18.08 -45.93 -5.07
N PHE A 572 18.06 -47.12 -4.46
CA PHE A 572 16.83 -47.69 -3.89
C PHE A 572 16.19 -46.78 -2.82
N ARG A 573 17.00 -46.22 -1.91
CA ARG A 573 16.51 -45.29 -0.88
C ARG A 573 15.98 -43.99 -1.48
N ASP A 574 16.61 -43.48 -2.54
CA ASP A 574 16.17 -42.26 -3.21
C ASP A 574 14.88 -42.48 -4.00
N GLU A 575 14.74 -43.59 -4.72
CA GLU A 575 13.49 -43.99 -5.39
C GLU A 575 12.35 -44.17 -4.38
N LEU A 576 12.63 -44.82 -3.24
CA LEU A 576 11.69 -44.99 -2.14
C LEU A 576 11.24 -43.64 -1.57
N MET A 577 12.19 -42.75 -1.30
CA MET A 577 11.90 -41.40 -0.79
C MET A 577 11.11 -40.55 -1.79
N LEU A 578 11.38 -40.69 -3.09
CA LEU A 578 10.64 -40.02 -4.14
C LEU A 578 9.18 -40.49 -4.14
N ALA A 579 8.93 -41.80 -4.05
CA ALA A 579 7.59 -42.37 -3.98
C ALA A 579 6.83 -41.88 -2.73
N LEU A 580 7.49 -41.89 -1.56
CA LEU A 580 6.90 -41.41 -0.30
C LEU A 580 6.59 -39.92 -0.33
N THR A 581 7.51 -39.09 -0.84
CA THR A 581 7.33 -37.64 -0.94
C THR A 581 6.20 -37.30 -1.91
N THR A 582 6.16 -37.97 -3.07
CA THR A 582 5.11 -37.78 -4.07
C THR A 582 3.75 -38.14 -3.49
N PHE A 583 3.65 -39.30 -2.82
CA PHE A 583 2.40 -39.72 -2.19
C PHE A 583 1.99 -38.78 -1.06
N TRP A 584 2.93 -38.37 -0.20
CA TRP A 584 2.65 -37.43 0.88
C TRP A 584 2.03 -36.15 0.35
N ASN A 585 2.62 -35.54 -0.67
CA ASN A 585 2.11 -34.31 -1.28
C ASN A 585 0.71 -34.51 -1.91
N ASN A 586 0.45 -35.67 -2.53
CA ASN A 586 -0.83 -35.97 -3.17
C ASN A 586 -1.94 -36.42 -2.21
N SER A 587 -1.61 -36.75 -0.96
CA SER A 587 -2.54 -37.25 0.06
C SER A 587 -2.85 -36.23 1.15
N ALA A 588 -2.57 -34.95 0.90
CA ALA A 588 -2.72 -33.87 1.89
C ALA A 588 -4.18 -33.63 2.36
N SER A 589 -5.18 -34.24 1.71
CA SER A 589 -6.58 -34.21 2.12
C SER A 589 -6.98 -35.30 3.12
N TYR A 590 -6.10 -36.23 3.45
CA TYR A 590 -6.39 -37.35 4.34
C TYR A 590 -6.06 -36.94 5.78
N ASP A 591 -6.89 -37.39 6.74
CA ASP A 591 -6.55 -37.34 8.16
C ASP A 591 -5.29 -38.16 8.44
N LEU A 592 -4.51 -37.78 9.46
CA LEU A 592 -3.15 -38.28 9.64
C LEU A 592 -3.06 -39.81 9.69
N ASP A 593 -3.96 -40.47 10.41
CA ASP A 593 -3.99 -41.93 10.54
C ASP A 593 -4.18 -42.61 9.19
N ASP A 594 -5.19 -42.19 8.44
CA ASP A 594 -5.50 -42.79 7.14
C ASP A 594 -4.45 -42.41 6.09
N ARG A 595 -3.88 -41.21 6.20
CA ARG A 595 -2.76 -40.76 5.38
C ARG A 595 -1.54 -41.65 5.58
N CYS A 596 -1.18 -41.97 6.82
CA CYS A 596 -0.03 -42.83 7.12
C CYS A 596 -0.28 -44.28 6.68
N LYS A 597 -1.49 -44.82 6.90
CA LYS A 597 -1.90 -46.16 6.40
C LYS A 597 -1.78 -46.24 4.88
N ALA A 598 -2.20 -45.20 4.17
CA ALA A 598 -2.13 -45.17 2.71
C ALA A 598 -0.69 -44.94 2.21
N LEU A 599 0.08 -44.08 2.89
CA LEU A 599 1.50 -43.82 2.61
C LEU A 599 2.33 -45.11 2.67
N ALA A 600 2.05 -45.97 3.65
CA ALA A 600 2.73 -47.26 3.79
C ALA A 600 2.61 -48.16 2.55
N LYS A 601 1.55 -47.99 1.74
CA LYS A 601 1.35 -48.76 0.51
C LYS A 601 2.08 -48.18 -0.70
N ALA A 602 2.44 -46.90 -0.67
CA ALA A 602 3.05 -46.19 -1.81
C ALA A 602 4.39 -46.78 -2.29
N PRO A 603 5.27 -47.31 -1.42
CA PRO A 603 6.51 -47.96 -1.82
C PRO A 603 6.39 -49.26 -2.62
N LEU A 604 5.21 -49.89 -2.68
CA LEU A 604 5.08 -51.26 -3.18
C LEU A 604 5.66 -51.46 -4.60
N PRO A 605 5.42 -50.56 -5.58
CA PRO A 605 6.03 -50.69 -6.91
C PRO A 605 7.56 -50.62 -6.88
N VAL A 606 8.14 -49.73 -6.06
CA VAL A 606 9.60 -49.57 -5.91
C VAL A 606 10.21 -50.82 -5.28
N LEU A 607 9.56 -51.38 -4.25
CA LEU A 607 10.00 -52.61 -3.62
C LEU A 607 10.01 -53.78 -4.62
N LEU A 608 8.92 -53.99 -5.35
CA LEU A 608 8.79 -55.08 -6.31
C LEU A 608 9.84 -54.98 -7.44
N ASP A 609 10.06 -53.77 -7.96
CA ASP A 609 11.08 -53.53 -8.98
C ASP A 609 12.50 -53.78 -8.45
N HIS A 610 12.79 -53.33 -7.22
CA HIS A 610 14.07 -53.59 -6.54
C HIS A 610 14.34 -55.09 -6.34
N PHE A 611 13.35 -55.84 -5.88
CA PHE A 611 13.43 -57.30 -5.75
C PHE A 611 13.69 -57.98 -7.10
N GLY A 612 12.97 -57.56 -8.15
CA GLY A 612 13.13 -58.09 -9.50
C GLY A 612 14.53 -57.81 -10.09
N LYS A 613 15.01 -56.57 -9.96
CA LYS A 613 16.33 -56.14 -10.47
C LYS A 613 17.50 -56.88 -9.84
N HIS A 614 17.40 -57.20 -8.55
CA HIS A 614 18.51 -57.79 -7.79
C HIS A 614 18.34 -59.27 -7.45
N MET A 615 17.24 -59.90 -7.89
CA MET A 615 16.90 -61.30 -7.60
C MET A 615 17.02 -61.67 -6.11
N LEU A 616 16.60 -60.74 -5.25
CA LEU A 616 16.66 -60.92 -3.79
C LEU A 616 15.56 -61.88 -3.32
N PRO A 617 15.85 -62.79 -2.37
CA PRO A 617 14.84 -63.64 -1.78
C PRO A 617 13.84 -62.78 -0.98
N MET A 618 12.54 -63.01 -1.18
CA MET A 618 11.47 -62.31 -0.47
C MET A 618 10.87 -63.24 0.58
N GLU A 619 10.98 -62.89 1.87
CA GLU A 619 10.21 -63.58 2.89
C GLU A 619 8.71 -63.28 2.70
N PRO A 620 7.82 -64.26 2.92
CA PRO A 620 6.38 -64.12 2.66
C PRO A 620 5.74 -62.88 3.30
N ASP A 621 6.21 -62.50 4.50
CA ASP A 621 5.63 -61.40 5.29
C ASP A 621 6.50 -60.12 5.29
N ALA A 622 7.61 -60.08 4.54
CA ALA A 622 8.56 -58.96 4.59
C ALA A 622 7.91 -57.63 4.18
N VAL A 623 7.06 -57.65 3.16
CA VAL A 623 6.36 -56.46 2.67
C VAL A 623 5.34 -55.98 3.69
N GLU A 624 4.53 -56.88 4.26
CA GLU A 624 3.51 -56.52 5.26
C GLU A 624 4.16 -55.94 6.52
N LYS A 625 5.24 -56.57 7.02
CA LYS A 625 6.04 -56.04 8.14
C LYS A 625 6.61 -54.66 7.82
N PHE A 626 7.16 -54.46 6.61
CA PHE A 626 7.68 -53.15 6.21
C PHE A 626 6.58 -52.08 6.18
N GLN A 627 5.43 -52.39 5.60
CA GLN A 627 4.30 -51.45 5.54
C GLN A 627 3.82 -51.06 6.95
N HIS A 628 3.69 -52.03 7.86
CA HIS A 628 3.31 -51.77 9.25
C HIS A 628 4.32 -50.85 9.96
N HIS A 629 5.61 -51.18 9.91
CA HIS A 629 6.66 -50.35 10.52
C HIS A 629 6.74 -48.95 9.90
N LEU A 630 6.57 -48.82 8.58
CA LEU A 630 6.58 -47.53 7.90
C LEU A 630 5.39 -46.67 8.30
N GLN A 631 4.19 -47.26 8.44
CA GLN A 631 3.01 -46.56 8.93
C GLN A 631 3.26 -45.99 10.33
N GLU A 632 3.71 -46.82 11.27
CA GLU A 632 4.01 -46.41 12.65
C GLU A 632 5.11 -45.34 12.69
N LEU A 633 6.19 -45.55 11.93
CA LEU A 633 7.30 -44.62 11.85
C LEU A 633 6.86 -43.26 11.31
N ALA A 634 6.10 -43.22 10.21
CA ALA A 634 5.61 -41.99 9.62
C ALA A 634 4.66 -41.25 10.57
N HIS A 635 3.73 -41.98 11.20
CA HIS A 635 2.78 -41.41 12.15
C HIS A 635 3.48 -40.79 13.37
N CYS A 636 4.38 -41.53 14.02
CA CYS A 636 5.12 -41.04 15.17
C CYS A 636 6.02 -39.86 14.81
N THR A 637 6.78 -39.98 13.71
CA THR A 637 7.69 -38.91 13.24
C THR A 637 6.93 -37.63 12.93
N PHE A 638 5.81 -37.70 12.21
CA PHE A 638 5.02 -36.50 11.90
C PHE A 638 4.42 -35.88 13.16
N THR A 639 3.89 -36.71 14.07
CA THR A 639 3.29 -36.24 15.32
C THR A 639 4.30 -35.52 16.20
N ASP A 640 5.49 -36.09 16.38
CA ASP A 640 6.57 -35.50 17.18
C ASP A 640 7.06 -34.18 16.55
N ILE A 641 7.36 -34.20 15.24
CA ILE A 641 7.80 -33.01 14.52
C ILE A 641 6.73 -31.91 14.58
N ARG A 642 5.45 -32.23 14.37
CA ARG A 642 4.35 -31.25 14.42
C ARG A 642 4.21 -30.63 15.80
N ARG A 643 4.26 -31.45 16.87
CA ARG A 643 4.20 -30.96 18.25
C ARG A 643 5.34 -29.98 18.54
N ASP A 644 6.57 -30.34 18.18
CA ASP A 644 7.73 -29.51 18.43
C ASP A 644 7.70 -28.23 17.59
N PHE A 645 7.23 -28.32 16.34
CA PHE A 645 7.08 -27.20 15.42
C PHE A 645 6.04 -26.18 15.89
N PHE A 646 4.94 -26.62 16.50
CA PHE A 646 3.93 -25.71 17.09
C PHE A 646 4.53 -24.81 18.17
N HIS A 647 5.51 -25.30 18.92
CA HIS A 647 6.20 -24.50 19.95
C HIS A 647 7.32 -23.65 19.37
N LYS A 648 8.06 -24.17 18.39
CA LYS A 648 9.23 -23.49 17.81
C LYS A 648 9.32 -23.72 16.29
N PRO A 649 8.57 -22.94 15.49
CA PRO A 649 8.67 -23.00 14.03
C PRO A 649 10.08 -22.64 13.56
N THR A 650 10.63 -23.42 12.63
CA THR A 650 11.94 -23.16 12.01
C THR A 650 11.83 -22.41 10.68
N THR A 651 10.63 -21.92 10.34
CA THR A 651 10.28 -21.34 9.03
C THR A 651 11.24 -20.25 8.58
N LYS A 652 11.62 -19.35 9.50
CA LYS A 652 12.46 -18.17 9.24
C LYS A 652 13.79 -18.47 8.52
N SER A 653 14.40 -19.63 8.74
CA SER A 653 15.68 -19.99 8.13
C SER A 653 15.57 -20.45 6.67
N PHE A 654 14.34 -20.66 6.18
CA PHE A 654 14.10 -21.11 4.82
C PHE A 654 13.75 -19.98 3.87
N LEU A 655 13.38 -18.81 4.41
CA LEU A 655 12.82 -17.69 3.67
C LEU A 655 13.90 -16.78 3.08
N GLY A 656 13.59 -16.16 1.95
CA GLY A 656 14.33 -15.05 1.38
C GLY A 656 14.26 -13.82 2.29
N HIS A 657 15.16 -12.87 2.10
CA HIS A 657 15.40 -11.81 3.08
C HIS A 657 14.15 -10.96 3.37
N ALA A 658 13.37 -10.62 2.34
CA ALA A 658 12.18 -9.78 2.50
C ALA A 658 11.05 -10.54 3.22
N SER A 659 10.77 -11.76 2.77
CA SER A 659 9.80 -12.65 3.40
C SER A 659 10.17 -12.95 4.84
N GLN A 660 11.46 -13.10 5.14
CA GLN A 660 11.96 -13.29 6.50
C GLN A 660 11.57 -12.12 7.41
N LYS A 661 11.72 -10.87 6.95
CA LYS A 661 11.34 -9.68 7.72
C LYS A 661 9.83 -9.58 7.91
N LEU A 662 9.04 -9.77 6.84
CA LEU A 662 7.57 -9.73 6.93
C LEU A 662 7.01 -10.84 7.82
N TYR A 663 7.53 -12.06 7.68
CA TYR A 663 7.18 -13.21 8.52
C TYR A 663 7.53 -12.94 9.99
N SER A 664 8.74 -12.44 10.27
CA SER A 664 9.17 -12.12 11.64
C SER A 664 8.32 -11.01 12.24
N PHE A 665 7.98 -9.98 11.45
CA PHE A 665 7.07 -8.92 11.89
C PHE A 665 5.72 -9.48 12.33
N VAL A 666 5.12 -10.39 11.56
CA VAL A 666 3.83 -11.00 11.90
C VAL A 666 3.92 -11.94 13.11
N ARG A 667 4.90 -12.83 13.12
CA ARG A 667 5.01 -13.92 14.11
C ARG A 667 5.66 -13.48 15.42
N GLU A 668 6.68 -12.63 15.35
CA GLU A 668 7.48 -12.20 16.51
C GLU A 668 7.03 -10.83 17.03
N GLU A 669 6.87 -9.81 16.17
CA GLU A 669 6.56 -8.44 16.62
C GLU A 669 5.06 -8.24 16.91
N LEU A 670 4.17 -8.69 16.00
CA LEU A 670 2.72 -8.64 16.21
C LEU A 670 2.19 -9.79 17.07
N GLY A 671 2.99 -10.86 17.26
CA GLY A 671 2.62 -12.03 18.04
C GLY A 671 1.47 -12.84 17.44
N VAL A 672 1.27 -12.79 16.12
CA VAL A 672 0.25 -13.59 15.43
C VAL A 672 0.79 -15.01 15.23
N PRO A 673 0.22 -16.03 15.90
CA PRO A 673 0.80 -17.36 15.97
C PRO A 673 0.57 -18.19 14.68
N PHE A 674 1.31 -19.29 14.55
CA PHE A 674 0.95 -20.38 13.64
C PHE A 674 -0.37 -21.02 14.13
N HIS A 675 -1.41 -21.01 13.30
CA HIS A 675 -2.75 -21.44 13.71
C HIS A 675 -2.84 -22.96 13.74
N GLN A 676 -3.09 -23.55 14.92
CA GLN A 676 -3.02 -24.99 15.15
C GLN A 676 -4.32 -25.76 14.81
N GLY A 677 -5.32 -25.08 14.23
CA GLY A 677 -6.57 -25.71 13.79
C GLY A 677 -7.70 -25.64 14.81
N LEU A 678 -8.47 -26.70 14.99
CA LEU A 678 -9.69 -26.70 15.82
C LEU A 678 -9.40 -26.34 17.28
N ILE A 679 -8.21 -26.70 17.79
CA ILE A 679 -7.80 -26.39 19.17
C ILE A 679 -7.75 -24.88 19.46
N GLU A 680 -7.62 -24.04 18.43
CA GLU A 680 -7.61 -22.58 18.53
C GLU A 680 -8.99 -21.98 18.78
N HIS A 681 -10.07 -22.75 18.66
CA HIS A 681 -11.43 -22.24 18.79
C HIS A 681 -11.64 -21.55 20.16
N PRO A 682 -11.93 -20.24 20.19
CA PRO A 682 -12.16 -19.54 21.44
C PRO A 682 -13.52 -19.94 22.01
N THR A 683 -13.52 -20.48 23.22
CA THR A 683 -14.74 -20.79 23.99
C THR A 683 -14.77 -19.96 25.27
N TRP A 684 -15.91 -19.90 25.96
CA TRP A 684 -16.10 -19.08 27.16
C TRP A 684 -15.20 -19.46 28.36
N ARG A 685 -14.43 -20.55 28.30
CA ARG A 685 -13.57 -21.02 29.39
C ARG A 685 -12.53 -19.93 29.76
N PRO A 686 -12.64 -19.27 30.93
CA PRO A 686 -11.86 -18.07 31.25
C PRO A 686 -10.34 -18.27 31.22
N ASP A 687 -9.89 -19.49 31.53
CA ASP A 687 -8.47 -19.86 31.63
C ASP A 687 -7.98 -20.69 30.43
N ALA A 688 -8.74 -20.77 29.34
CA ALA A 688 -8.35 -21.56 28.18
C ALA A 688 -7.24 -20.87 27.35
N THR A 689 -6.01 -20.99 27.82
CA THR A 689 -4.81 -20.63 27.06
C THR A 689 -4.35 -21.78 26.16
N LEU A 690 -3.73 -21.44 25.03
CA LEU A 690 -2.95 -22.37 24.21
C LEU A 690 -1.52 -21.84 24.18
N ASP A 691 -0.54 -22.62 24.59
CA ASP A 691 0.88 -22.22 24.65
C ASP A 691 1.10 -20.88 25.40
N GLY A 692 0.36 -20.66 26.49
CA GLY A 692 0.47 -19.46 27.32
C GLY A 692 -0.18 -18.19 26.73
N ARG A 693 -0.83 -18.27 25.56
CA ARG A 693 -1.59 -17.16 24.95
C ARG A 693 -3.09 -17.41 24.96
N GLN A 694 -3.87 -16.32 24.92
CA GLN A 694 -5.32 -16.40 24.74
C GLN A 694 -5.68 -16.84 23.32
N LYS A 695 -6.67 -17.73 23.22
CA LYS A 695 -7.28 -18.13 21.94
C LYS A 695 -8.06 -16.95 21.35
N ARG A 696 -8.01 -16.79 20.03
CA ARG A 696 -8.74 -15.73 19.31
C ARG A 696 -9.31 -16.28 18.01
N THR A 697 -10.34 -15.62 17.51
CA THR A 697 -10.86 -15.92 16.17
C THR A 697 -9.82 -15.56 15.11
N ILE A 698 -9.88 -16.22 13.94
CA ILE A 698 -9.04 -15.89 12.78
C ILE A 698 -9.17 -14.41 12.40
N GLY A 699 -10.39 -13.87 12.39
CA GLY A 699 -10.63 -12.45 12.13
C GLY A 699 -9.96 -11.51 13.14
N SER A 700 -9.85 -11.91 14.40
CA SER A 700 -9.13 -11.12 15.42
C SER A 700 -7.62 -11.08 15.17
N TRP A 701 -7.04 -12.19 14.69
CA TRP A 701 -5.63 -12.24 14.30
C TRP A 701 -5.35 -11.38 13.07
N ILE A 702 -6.20 -11.50 12.03
CA ILE A 702 -6.10 -10.67 10.82
C ILE A 702 -6.27 -9.19 11.16
N SER A 703 -7.16 -8.85 12.10
CA SER A 703 -7.38 -7.46 12.54
C SER A 703 -6.12 -6.82 13.14
N ILE A 704 -5.27 -7.60 13.82
CA ILE A 704 -3.97 -7.11 14.34
C ILE A 704 -3.04 -6.74 13.16
N ILE A 705 -2.99 -7.58 12.13
CA ILE A 705 -2.20 -7.33 10.92
C ILE A 705 -2.75 -6.11 10.19
N TYR A 706 -4.06 -6.05 9.93
CA TYR A 706 -4.71 -4.90 9.29
C TYR A 706 -4.41 -3.60 10.01
N LYS A 707 -4.54 -3.58 11.35
CA LYS A 707 -4.19 -2.41 12.17
C LYS A 707 -2.73 -1.97 11.96
N SER A 708 -1.80 -2.93 11.84
CA SER A 708 -0.40 -2.61 11.58
C SER A 708 -0.14 -1.99 10.19
N ILE A 709 -1.01 -2.25 9.21
CA ILE A 709 -0.94 -1.67 7.87
C ILE A 709 -1.40 -0.21 7.92
N ILE A 710 -2.59 0.06 8.48
CA ILE A 710 -3.15 1.42 8.52
C ILE A 710 -2.41 2.37 9.48
N GLU A 711 -1.75 1.82 10.51
CA GLU A 711 -0.89 2.55 11.46
C GLU A 711 0.58 2.66 11.01
N ASP A 712 0.90 2.27 9.77
CA ASP A 712 2.25 2.35 9.15
C ASP A 712 3.34 1.50 9.83
N LYS A 713 2.98 0.60 10.75
CA LYS A 713 3.96 -0.23 11.49
C LYS A 713 4.67 -1.22 10.57
N ILE A 714 3.94 -1.82 9.63
CA ILE A 714 4.50 -2.78 8.65
C ILE A 714 5.51 -2.13 7.69
N TRP A 715 5.47 -0.81 7.56
CA TRP A 715 6.29 -0.12 6.58
C TRP A 715 7.78 -0.10 6.95
N ARG A 716 8.11 -0.11 8.24
CA ARG A 716 9.50 -0.21 8.70
C ARG A 716 10.19 -1.51 8.24
N PRO A 717 9.68 -2.71 8.51
CA PRO A 717 10.32 -3.94 8.01
C PRO A 717 10.27 -4.05 6.48
N LEU A 718 9.23 -3.52 5.83
CA LEU A 718 9.13 -3.53 4.36
C LEU A 718 10.17 -2.62 3.70
N SER A 719 10.34 -1.38 4.17
CA SER A 719 11.36 -0.47 3.63
C SER A 719 12.77 -0.99 3.84
N GLN A 720 13.05 -1.65 4.97
CA GLN A 720 14.31 -2.37 5.19
C GLN A 720 14.51 -3.51 4.18
N ALA A 721 13.48 -4.30 3.90
CA ALA A 721 13.54 -5.36 2.90
C ALA A 721 13.87 -4.81 1.50
N VAL A 722 13.30 -3.66 1.15
CA VAL A 722 13.53 -3.00 -0.15
C VAL A 722 14.93 -2.40 -0.26
N MET A 723 15.47 -1.82 0.82
CA MET A 723 16.78 -1.16 0.79
C MET A 723 17.98 -2.12 0.83
N GLU A 724 17.82 -3.27 1.46
CA GLU A 724 18.94 -4.18 1.76
C GLU A 724 19.41 -5.01 0.56
N GLY A 725 18.72 -4.97 -0.57
CA GLY A 725 19.22 -5.58 -1.80
C GLY A 725 18.91 -4.74 -3.01
#